data_AF-A0A7V1MJ11-F1
#
_entry.id   AF-A0A7V1MJ11-F1
#
_cell.length_a   1.000
_cell.length_b   1.000
_cell.length_c   1.000
_cell.angle_alpha   90.00
_cell.angle_beta   90.00
_cell.angle_gamma   90.00
#
_symmetry.space_group_name_H-M   'P 1'
#
loop_
_entity.id
_entity.type
_entity.pdbx_description
1 polymer ?
#
loop_
_entity_poly.entity_id
_entity_poly.type
_entity_poly.pdbx_seq_one_letter_code
_entity_poly.pdbx_strand_id
1 'polypeptide(L)'
;MHIPDAYLSPATHAVTAGVMIPLWAVAVRRTARHLSTQQVPLLSLGAAFCFAIQMFNIPAIGGTTAHAVGATLLAILLGPWTALLAVTLTLGIQAIFFGDGGVLALGANSFNMGFITAFVGYGVYRLLAGRAKAGSGRTLIAAGAGAFAGSVLSAASAGVMLGIQPLIAHDHAGRALYFPFGMNVSVPAMVYIHLLVAAPVEAVVTMTALAYLWRNFPELVHRRQVVRADKPIRLWTIFALVLLLTPLGLIATGSAWGEWDKETLRQLVGYVPAGILRFGEGVLKPLIPDYTLPGREGTGWEVVGYILSAIVGTTLTALVTRSLIRKPVPSPAELIAPGKPSSALPAWLTQREESAVAVTVQAPRGRWLERTLLHLREAVANAIAAEEWARQPGYLQQVHPLAKTLALSAALVVVSVSRSPVVPFAVLAGSIFLATVSRLPLRSLVARALLPILLFGALLALPLVFHGVTPGRVLWQPFGWQALAISDTGLLSALMLLLRMGAAITATLLWSFTTRWHLLLHSLRILRVPKLMVTALTLAYRYLFTLVDTLAEMILARRSRQSGVLTAHQARAYAGAGAAVLFAKSFALNEEVHMAMRARGFDGDLRGAYPRRWAWRDTLWLLLAAIWLAGASWMGG
;
A
#
# COMPACT_ATOMS: atom_id res chain seq x y z
N MET A 1 -0.84 -16.60 -15.19
CA MET A 1 -1.80 -17.48 -15.90
C MET A 1 -3.11 -16.76 -16.20
N HIS A 2 -3.16 -15.43 -16.01
CA HIS A 2 -4.26 -14.59 -16.48
C HIS A 2 -4.37 -14.69 -18.00
N ILE A 3 -5.59 -14.85 -18.50
CA ILE A 3 -5.91 -14.91 -19.91
C ILE A 3 -6.54 -13.57 -20.32
N PRO A 4 -5.96 -12.85 -21.29
CA PRO A 4 -6.54 -11.63 -21.87
C PRO A 4 -7.81 -11.90 -22.70
N ASP A 5 -8.66 -10.88 -22.88
CA ASP A 5 -9.90 -11.00 -23.66
C ASP A 5 -9.64 -11.40 -25.11
N ALA A 6 -8.59 -10.84 -25.69
CA ALA A 6 -8.16 -11.06 -27.06
C ALA A 6 -7.70 -12.50 -27.36
N TYR A 7 -7.44 -13.31 -26.32
CA TYR A 7 -6.76 -14.61 -26.48
C TYR A 7 -7.75 -15.76 -26.67
N LEU A 8 -8.99 -15.60 -26.24
CA LEU A 8 -10.02 -16.62 -26.37
C LEU A 8 -11.12 -16.16 -27.32
N SER A 9 -11.68 -17.10 -28.07
CA SER A 9 -12.86 -16.85 -28.88
C SER A 9 -14.08 -16.51 -28.00
N PRO A 10 -15.05 -15.73 -28.52
CA PRO A 10 -16.33 -15.48 -27.86
C PRO A 10 -17.06 -16.77 -27.43
N ALA A 11 -16.92 -17.85 -28.21
CA ALA A 11 -17.47 -19.15 -27.86
C ALA A 11 -16.81 -19.72 -26.59
N THR A 12 -15.48 -19.64 -26.48
CA THR A 12 -14.76 -20.08 -25.28
C THR A 12 -15.10 -19.21 -24.07
N HIS A 13 -15.24 -17.89 -24.24
CA HIS A 13 -15.72 -16.99 -23.19
C HIS A 13 -17.12 -17.41 -22.70
N ALA A 14 -18.05 -17.66 -23.62
CA ALA A 14 -19.42 -18.08 -23.30
C ALA A 14 -19.46 -19.44 -22.57
N VAL A 15 -18.67 -20.42 -23.01
CA VAL A 15 -18.58 -21.73 -22.37
C VAL A 15 -18.03 -21.61 -20.95
N THR A 16 -16.92 -20.90 -20.77
CA THR A 16 -16.31 -20.76 -19.45
C THR A 16 -17.18 -19.94 -18.49
N ALA A 17 -17.87 -18.91 -18.98
CA ALA A 17 -18.89 -18.21 -18.21
C ALA A 17 -20.07 -19.12 -17.84
N GLY A 18 -20.57 -19.93 -18.79
CA GLY A 18 -21.65 -20.89 -18.57
C GLY A 18 -21.32 -21.94 -17.51
N VAL A 19 -20.06 -22.39 -17.44
CA VAL A 19 -19.56 -23.28 -16.38
C VAL A 19 -19.42 -22.55 -15.04
N MET A 20 -18.95 -21.30 -15.05
CA MET A 20 -18.69 -20.56 -13.82
C MET A 20 -19.93 -20.00 -13.14
N ILE A 21 -20.98 -19.63 -13.88
CA ILE A 21 -22.24 -19.13 -13.32
C ILE A 21 -22.82 -20.08 -12.24
N PRO A 22 -23.01 -21.40 -12.49
CA PRO A 22 -23.52 -22.30 -11.45
C PRO A 22 -22.51 -22.48 -10.32
N LEU A 23 -21.20 -22.50 -10.60
CA LEU A 23 -20.17 -22.61 -9.57
C LEU A 23 -20.19 -21.40 -8.62
N TRP A 24 -20.31 -20.18 -9.15
CA TRP A 24 -20.48 -18.96 -8.37
C TRP A 24 -21.78 -18.98 -7.58
N ALA A 25 -22.89 -19.41 -8.18
CA ALA A 25 -24.17 -19.52 -7.49
C ALA A 25 -24.07 -20.48 -6.28
N VAL A 26 -23.43 -21.63 -6.43
CA VAL A 26 -23.18 -22.57 -5.34
C VAL A 26 -22.22 -21.98 -4.30
N ALA A 27 -21.16 -21.31 -4.75
CA ALA A 27 -20.18 -20.69 -3.87
C ALA A 27 -20.83 -19.61 -2.99
N VAL A 28 -21.63 -18.71 -3.58
CA VAL A 28 -22.39 -17.68 -2.84
C VAL A 28 -23.30 -18.33 -1.81
N ARG A 29 -24.08 -19.34 -2.20
CA ARG A 29 -24.99 -20.03 -1.27
C ARG A 29 -24.24 -20.72 -0.13
N ARG A 30 -23.12 -21.39 -0.41
CA ARG A 30 -22.33 -22.08 0.62
C ARG A 30 -21.60 -21.12 1.54
N THR A 31 -20.98 -20.08 1.00
CA THR A 31 -20.31 -19.04 1.79
C THR A 31 -21.31 -18.30 2.66
N ALA A 32 -22.48 -17.90 2.14
CA ALA A 32 -23.52 -17.26 2.96
C ALA A 32 -24.00 -18.11 4.15
N ARG A 33 -24.00 -19.45 4.01
CA ARG A 33 -24.41 -20.36 5.09
C ARG A 33 -23.31 -20.63 6.12
N HIS A 34 -22.04 -20.52 5.75
CA HIS A 34 -20.91 -20.96 6.59
C HIS A 34 -20.02 -19.83 7.09
N LEU A 35 -20.11 -18.64 6.49
CA LEU A 35 -19.29 -17.50 6.83
C LEU A 35 -19.89 -16.76 8.02
N SER A 36 -19.19 -16.79 9.16
CA SER A 36 -19.57 -15.97 10.31
C SER A 36 -19.12 -14.51 10.10
N THR A 37 -19.78 -13.56 10.76
CA THR A 37 -19.37 -12.14 10.78
C THR A 37 -17.92 -11.93 11.19
N GLN A 38 -17.37 -12.86 11.96
CA GLN A 38 -16.00 -12.82 12.44
C GLN A 38 -14.97 -13.29 11.41
N GLN A 39 -15.39 -14.03 10.37
CA GLN A 39 -14.51 -14.50 9.29
C GLN A 39 -14.37 -13.49 8.13
N VAL A 40 -15.23 -12.46 8.09
CA VAL A 40 -15.21 -11.41 7.06
C VAL A 40 -13.86 -10.67 6.97
N PRO A 41 -13.20 -10.28 8.08
CA PRO A 41 -11.88 -9.66 8.02
C PRO A 41 -10.80 -10.60 7.45
N LEU A 42 -10.83 -11.88 7.81
CA LEU A 42 -9.87 -12.87 7.30
C LEU A 42 -10.05 -13.12 5.80
N LEU A 43 -11.30 -13.15 5.34
CA LEU A 43 -11.64 -13.24 3.93
C LEU A 43 -11.19 -11.99 3.15
N SER A 44 -11.47 -10.80 3.68
CA SER A 44 -11.08 -9.52 3.08
C SER A 44 -9.56 -9.40 2.95
N LEU A 45 -8.82 -9.76 4.00
CA LEU A 45 -7.36 -9.77 4.00
C LEU A 45 -6.78 -10.88 3.13
N GLY A 46 -7.42 -12.05 3.09
CA GLY A 46 -7.05 -13.15 2.18
C GLY A 46 -7.20 -12.75 0.72
N ALA A 47 -8.30 -12.09 0.36
CA ALA A 47 -8.51 -11.57 -1.00
C ALA A 47 -7.47 -10.50 -1.36
N ALA A 48 -7.19 -9.58 -0.44
CA ALA A 48 -6.13 -8.59 -0.61
C ALA A 48 -4.73 -9.24 -0.76
N PHE A 49 -4.47 -10.32 -0.01
CA PHE A 49 -3.24 -11.08 -0.15
C PHE A 49 -3.14 -11.77 -1.52
N CYS A 50 -4.23 -12.40 -1.98
CA CYS A 50 -4.33 -12.98 -3.32
C CYS A 50 -4.04 -11.92 -4.40
N PHE A 51 -4.59 -10.71 -4.26
CA PHE A 51 -4.30 -9.61 -5.18
C PHE A 51 -2.79 -9.31 -5.19
N ALA A 52 -2.21 -9.08 -4.02
CA ALA A 52 -0.82 -8.66 -3.89
C ALA A 52 0.15 -9.70 -4.44
N ILE A 53 -0.08 -10.98 -4.18
CA ILE A 53 0.83 -12.05 -4.61
C ILE A 53 0.74 -12.31 -6.13
N GLN A 54 -0.42 -12.07 -6.75
CA GLN A 54 -0.62 -12.28 -8.18
C GLN A 54 0.05 -11.21 -9.04
N MET A 55 0.41 -10.06 -8.47
CA MET A 55 1.24 -9.05 -9.13
C MET A 55 2.65 -9.56 -9.42
N PHE A 56 3.16 -10.54 -8.67
CA PHE A 56 4.48 -11.12 -8.92
C PHE A 56 4.41 -12.16 -10.03
N ASN A 57 4.43 -11.71 -11.28
CA ASN A 57 4.36 -12.60 -12.42
C ASN A 57 5.56 -12.52 -13.35
N ILE A 58 5.76 -13.61 -14.09
CA ILE A 58 6.87 -13.80 -15.02
C ILE A 58 6.29 -14.22 -16.37
N PRO A 59 6.81 -13.71 -17.50
CA PRO A 59 6.44 -14.15 -18.85
C PRO A 59 6.53 -15.67 -19.05
N ALA A 60 5.45 -16.27 -19.57
CA ALA A 60 5.45 -17.66 -20.04
C ALA A 60 5.45 -17.68 -21.58
N ILE A 61 6.63 -17.81 -22.20
CA ILE A 61 6.77 -17.82 -23.67
C ILE A 61 5.97 -19.00 -24.24
N GLY A 62 5.07 -18.72 -25.18
CA GLY A 62 4.11 -19.72 -25.71
C GLY A 62 2.83 -19.88 -24.89
N GLY A 63 2.66 -19.08 -23.83
CA GLY A 63 1.46 -19.03 -22.99
C GLY A 63 1.10 -17.59 -22.59
N THR A 64 0.79 -17.37 -21.31
CA THR A 64 0.56 -16.02 -20.76
C THR A 64 1.63 -15.64 -19.73
N THR A 65 1.33 -15.82 -18.45
CA THR A 65 2.20 -15.47 -17.33
C THR A 65 2.27 -16.59 -16.31
N ALA A 66 3.25 -16.54 -15.41
CA ALA A 66 3.39 -17.46 -14.28
C ALA A 66 3.51 -16.70 -12.97
N HIS A 67 2.70 -17.05 -11.97
CA HIS A 67 2.70 -16.42 -10.66
C HIS A 67 2.00 -17.30 -9.62
N ALA A 68 2.26 -17.00 -8.35
CA ALA A 68 1.50 -17.51 -7.23
C ALA A 68 0.10 -16.85 -7.18
N VAL A 69 -0.88 -17.55 -6.60
CA VAL A 69 -2.30 -17.17 -6.55
C VAL A 69 -2.78 -17.00 -5.11
N GLY A 70 -2.34 -17.84 -4.19
CA GLY A 70 -2.80 -17.90 -2.80
C GLY A 70 -4.14 -18.63 -2.61
N ALA A 71 -4.73 -19.19 -3.65
CA ALA A 71 -6.07 -19.80 -3.60
C ALA A 71 -6.14 -21.02 -2.68
N THR A 72 -5.09 -21.86 -2.68
CA THR A 72 -5.04 -23.05 -1.79
C THR A 72 -4.92 -22.65 -0.32
N LEU A 73 -4.12 -21.63 -0.01
CA LEU A 73 -4.02 -21.04 1.33
C LEU A 73 -5.41 -20.60 1.82
N LEU A 74 -6.13 -19.82 1.02
CA LEU A 74 -7.50 -19.39 1.36
C LEU A 74 -8.46 -20.58 1.49
N ALA A 75 -8.33 -21.60 0.63
CA ALA A 75 -9.20 -22.78 0.68
C ALA A 75 -8.99 -23.58 1.97
N ILE A 76 -7.75 -23.67 2.48
CA ILE A 76 -7.45 -24.30 3.76
C ILE A 76 -8.02 -23.50 4.94
N LEU A 77 -7.96 -22.18 4.89
CA LEU A 77 -8.40 -21.29 5.98
C LEU A 77 -9.92 -21.10 6.04
N LEU A 78 -10.58 -20.95 4.88
CA LEU A 78 -11.97 -20.50 4.76
C LEU A 78 -12.89 -21.49 4.01
N GLY A 79 -12.30 -22.54 3.46
CA GLY A 79 -12.97 -23.51 2.60
C GLY A 79 -12.90 -23.13 1.11
N PRO A 80 -12.93 -24.14 0.21
CA PRO A 80 -12.69 -23.94 -1.23
C PRO A 80 -13.77 -23.09 -1.92
N TRP A 81 -15.03 -23.14 -1.46
CA TRP A 81 -16.12 -22.30 -1.99
C TRP A 81 -15.92 -20.82 -1.69
N THR A 82 -15.48 -20.51 -0.47
CA THR A 82 -15.18 -19.14 -0.05
C THR A 82 -13.92 -18.61 -0.75
N ALA A 83 -12.91 -19.47 -0.93
CA ALA A 83 -11.71 -19.14 -1.69
C ALA A 83 -12.02 -18.84 -3.16
N LEU A 84 -12.88 -19.64 -3.81
CA LEU A 84 -13.35 -19.40 -5.17
C LEU A 84 -13.95 -17.99 -5.33
N LEU A 85 -14.84 -17.56 -4.41
CA LEU A 85 -15.42 -16.22 -4.45
C LEU A 85 -14.37 -15.12 -4.22
N ALA A 86 -13.49 -15.31 -3.24
CA ALA A 86 -12.45 -14.34 -2.91
C ALA A 86 -11.51 -14.10 -4.10
N VAL A 87 -11.06 -15.18 -4.74
CA VAL A 87 -10.18 -15.12 -5.90
C VAL A 87 -10.93 -14.55 -7.11
N THR A 88 -12.18 -14.97 -7.38
CA THR A 88 -13.01 -14.39 -8.46
C THR A 88 -13.13 -12.87 -8.31
N LEU A 89 -13.38 -12.39 -7.09
CA LEU A 89 -13.52 -10.96 -6.84
C LEU A 89 -12.20 -10.20 -7.04
N THR A 90 -11.10 -10.81 -6.63
CA THR A 90 -9.74 -10.31 -6.86
C THR A 90 -9.47 -10.16 -8.36
N LEU A 91 -9.74 -11.22 -9.14
CA LEU A 91 -9.58 -11.24 -10.60
C LEU A 91 -10.48 -10.22 -11.30
N GLY A 92 -11.72 -10.04 -10.83
CA GLY A 92 -12.62 -9.04 -11.38
C GLY A 92 -12.09 -7.61 -11.19
N ILE A 93 -11.49 -7.31 -10.04
CA ILE A 93 -10.86 -6.01 -9.79
C ILE A 93 -9.61 -5.83 -10.65
N GLN A 94 -8.79 -6.87 -10.78
CA GLN A 94 -7.61 -6.87 -11.66
C GLN A 94 -7.97 -6.61 -13.11
N ALA A 95 -8.99 -7.29 -13.64
CA ALA A 95 -9.46 -7.10 -15.02
C ALA A 95 -10.03 -5.68 -15.25
N ILE A 96 -10.90 -5.19 -14.35
CA ILE A 96 -11.59 -3.91 -14.54
C ILE A 96 -10.66 -2.70 -14.36
N PHE A 97 -9.83 -2.71 -13.32
CA PHE A 97 -9.04 -1.54 -12.95
C PHE A 97 -7.63 -1.55 -13.54
N PHE A 98 -7.03 -2.73 -13.66
CA PHE A 98 -5.60 -2.88 -13.97
C PHE A 98 -5.32 -3.57 -15.31
N GLY A 99 -6.34 -4.10 -15.99
CA GLY A 99 -6.17 -4.81 -17.26
C GLY A 99 -5.43 -6.14 -17.15
N ASP A 100 -5.24 -6.65 -15.93
CA ASP A 100 -4.55 -7.91 -15.68
C ASP A 100 -5.54 -9.07 -15.78
N GLY A 101 -5.62 -9.64 -16.99
CA GLY A 101 -6.65 -10.57 -17.40
C GLY A 101 -7.87 -9.87 -18.01
N GLY A 102 -8.55 -10.59 -18.89
CA GLY A 102 -9.72 -10.08 -19.60
C GLY A 102 -11.01 -10.06 -18.76
N VAL A 103 -11.88 -9.08 -19.03
CA VAL A 103 -13.20 -8.97 -18.37
C VAL A 103 -14.15 -10.06 -18.91
N LEU A 104 -14.13 -10.32 -20.21
CA LEU A 104 -14.85 -11.44 -20.82
C LEU A 104 -14.22 -12.78 -20.45
N ALA A 105 -12.88 -12.80 -20.32
CA ALA A 105 -12.11 -13.94 -19.85
C ALA A 105 -12.28 -14.23 -18.34
N LEU A 106 -13.06 -13.43 -17.60
CA LEU A 106 -13.24 -13.61 -16.15
C LEU A 106 -13.75 -15.01 -15.78
N GLY A 107 -14.59 -15.61 -16.62
CA GLY A 107 -15.04 -16.99 -16.47
C GLY A 107 -13.87 -17.98 -16.53
N ALA A 108 -13.05 -17.90 -17.59
CA ALA A 108 -11.87 -18.76 -17.75
C ALA A 108 -10.84 -18.57 -16.62
N ASN A 109 -10.54 -17.31 -16.28
CA ASN A 109 -9.59 -16.95 -15.22
C ASN A 109 -10.07 -17.45 -13.85
N SER A 110 -11.35 -17.27 -13.54
CA SER A 110 -11.94 -17.74 -12.27
C SER A 110 -12.05 -19.26 -12.21
N PHE A 111 -12.28 -19.93 -13.34
CA PHE A 111 -12.25 -21.39 -13.39
C PHE A 111 -10.85 -21.92 -13.09
N ASN A 112 -9.82 -21.39 -13.75
CA ASN A 112 -8.44 -21.82 -13.54
C ASN A 112 -7.95 -21.49 -12.12
N MET A 113 -7.97 -20.22 -11.72
CA MET A 113 -7.34 -19.76 -10.47
C MET A 113 -8.27 -19.86 -9.25
N GLY A 114 -9.57 -19.63 -9.44
CA GLY A 114 -10.54 -19.66 -8.35
C GLY A 114 -11.06 -21.07 -8.07
N PHE A 115 -11.37 -21.86 -9.10
CA PHE A 115 -11.93 -23.21 -8.93
C PHE A 115 -10.85 -24.28 -8.90
N ILE A 116 -10.06 -24.47 -9.97
CA ILE A 116 -9.06 -25.56 -10.03
C ILE A 116 -8.05 -25.41 -8.90
N THR A 117 -7.37 -24.27 -8.77
CA THR A 117 -6.32 -24.10 -7.74
C THR A 117 -6.86 -24.30 -6.32
N ALA A 118 -8.05 -23.76 -6.01
CA ALA A 118 -8.64 -23.89 -4.67
C ALA A 118 -9.09 -25.34 -4.38
N PHE A 119 -9.80 -25.99 -5.31
CA PHE A 119 -10.40 -27.30 -5.07
C PHE A 119 -9.40 -28.44 -5.17
N VAL A 120 -8.53 -28.42 -6.18
CA VAL A 120 -7.44 -29.40 -6.30
C VAL A 120 -6.50 -29.26 -5.11
N GLY A 121 -6.05 -28.04 -4.82
CA GLY A 121 -5.12 -27.83 -3.72
C GLY A 121 -5.70 -28.21 -2.36
N TYR A 122 -6.97 -27.88 -2.11
CA TYR A 122 -7.66 -28.32 -0.89
C TYR A 122 -7.87 -29.84 -0.85
N GLY A 123 -8.20 -30.46 -1.99
CA GLY A 123 -8.38 -31.91 -2.09
C GLY A 123 -7.09 -32.69 -1.79
N VAL A 124 -5.98 -32.28 -2.41
CA VAL A 124 -4.64 -32.86 -2.16
C VAL A 124 -4.20 -32.62 -0.72
N TYR A 125 -4.40 -31.41 -0.19
CA TYR A 125 -4.15 -31.13 1.23
C TYR A 125 -4.93 -32.09 2.13
N ARG A 126 -6.24 -32.26 1.91
CA ARG A 126 -7.09 -33.15 2.71
C ARG A 126 -6.64 -34.61 2.63
N LEU A 127 -6.26 -35.07 1.44
CA LEU A 127 -5.77 -36.43 1.20
C LEU A 127 -4.47 -36.70 1.97
N LEU A 128 -3.48 -35.80 1.87
CA LEU A 128 -2.17 -35.97 2.48
C LEU A 128 -2.16 -35.68 3.99
N ALA A 129 -2.90 -34.66 4.43
CA ALA A 129 -3.03 -34.31 5.84
C ALA A 129 -3.80 -35.38 6.63
N GLY A 130 -4.83 -35.99 6.03
CA GLY A 130 -5.65 -37.01 6.68
C GLY A 130 -6.23 -36.52 8.02
N ARG A 131 -5.93 -37.25 9.10
CA ARG A 131 -6.32 -36.90 10.49
C ARG A 131 -5.21 -36.22 11.30
N ALA A 132 -4.13 -35.77 10.65
CA ALA A 132 -3.02 -35.13 11.34
C ALA A 132 -3.47 -33.82 12.03
N LYS A 133 -2.88 -33.53 13.20
CA LYS A 133 -3.15 -32.29 13.93
C LYS A 133 -2.69 -31.10 13.10
N ALA A 134 -3.55 -30.10 12.93
CA ALA A 134 -3.18 -28.85 12.27
C ALA A 134 -2.05 -28.14 13.02
N GLY A 135 -1.10 -27.60 12.27
CA GLY A 135 0.18 -27.12 12.79
C GLY A 135 1.31 -28.15 12.83
N SER A 136 1.02 -29.44 12.57
CA SER A 136 2.07 -30.47 12.44
C SER A 136 2.84 -30.33 11.13
N GLY A 137 4.09 -30.81 11.11
CA GLY A 137 4.92 -30.85 9.91
C GLY A 137 4.23 -31.54 8.72
N ARG A 138 3.48 -32.64 8.99
CA ARG A 138 2.68 -33.32 7.96
C ARG A 138 1.60 -32.42 7.36
N THR A 139 0.87 -31.66 8.17
CA THR A 139 -0.16 -30.73 7.63
C THR A 139 0.44 -29.58 6.83
N LEU A 140 1.63 -29.10 7.20
CA LEU A 140 2.34 -28.08 6.43
C LEU A 140 2.81 -28.63 5.08
N ILE A 141 3.47 -29.80 5.07
CA ILE A 141 3.91 -30.45 3.82
C ILE A 141 2.72 -30.77 2.92
N ALA A 142 1.61 -31.27 3.48
CA ALA A 142 0.37 -31.50 2.74
C ALA A 142 -0.20 -30.21 2.12
N ALA A 143 -0.10 -29.09 2.84
CA ALA A 143 -0.56 -27.79 2.32
C ALA A 143 0.33 -27.29 1.18
N GLY A 144 1.65 -27.44 1.32
CA GLY A 144 2.61 -27.14 0.24
C GLY A 144 2.40 -28.01 -1.00
N ALA A 145 2.22 -29.32 -0.82
CA ALA A 145 1.92 -30.24 -1.92
C ALA A 145 0.59 -29.93 -2.60
N GLY A 146 -0.44 -29.56 -1.83
CA GLY A 146 -1.72 -29.12 -2.37
C GLY A 146 -1.61 -27.83 -3.18
N ALA A 147 -0.93 -26.82 -2.63
CA ALA A 147 -0.62 -25.56 -3.31
C ALA A 147 0.12 -25.79 -4.64
N PHE A 148 1.14 -26.66 -4.62
CA PHE A 148 1.90 -27.03 -5.80
C PHE A 148 1.02 -27.68 -6.87
N ALA A 149 0.28 -28.73 -6.51
CA ALA A 149 -0.59 -29.46 -7.44
C ALA A 149 -1.71 -28.58 -8.03
N GLY A 150 -2.33 -27.74 -7.18
CA GLY A 150 -3.37 -26.80 -7.60
C GLY A 150 -2.84 -25.77 -8.60
N SER A 151 -1.63 -25.25 -8.39
CA SER A 151 -0.99 -24.30 -9.30
C SER A 151 -0.66 -24.94 -10.66
N VAL A 152 -0.08 -26.14 -10.67
CA VAL A 152 0.32 -26.83 -11.91
C VAL A 152 -0.91 -27.22 -12.74
N LEU A 153 -1.96 -27.78 -12.12
CA LEU A 153 -3.17 -28.18 -12.84
C LEU A 153 -3.96 -26.97 -13.37
N SER A 154 -3.94 -25.86 -12.65
CA SER A 154 -4.51 -24.59 -13.13
C SER A 154 -3.77 -24.08 -14.37
N ALA A 155 -2.44 -24.12 -14.35
CA ALA A 155 -1.61 -23.75 -15.49
C ALA A 155 -1.83 -24.68 -16.71
N ALA A 156 -1.96 -25.99 -16.47
CA ALA A 156 -2.30 -26.95 -17.52
C ALA A 156 -3.66 -26.64 -18.16
N SER A 157 -4.68 -26.35 -17.35
CA SER A 157 -6.00 -25.94 -17.84
C SER A 157 -5.94 -24.65 -18.67
N ALA A 158 -5.21 -23.64 -18.20
CA ALA A 158 -4.99 -22.41 -18.96
C ALA A 158 -4.28 -22.69 -20.30
N GLY A 159 -3.24 -23.53 -20.29
CA GLY A 159 -2.53 -23.97 -21.49
C GLY A 159 -3.44 -24.71 -22.49
N VAL A 160 -4.40 -25.52 -22.01
CA VAL A 160 -5.39 -26.19 -22.87
C VAL A 160 -6.39 -25.18 -23.46
N MET A 161 -6.92 -24.27 -22.64
CA MET A 161 -7.85 -23.22 -23.09
C MET A 161 -7.22 -22.30 -24.15
N LEU A 162 -5.92 -22.01 -24.03
CA LEU A 162 -5.16 -21.28 -25.03
C LEU A 162 -4.85 -22.15 -26.26
N GLY A 163 -4.34 -23.36 -26.04
CA GLY A 163 -3.88 -24.27 -27.09
C GLY A 163 -4.98 -24.82 -28.00
N ILE A 164 -6.24 -24.78 -27.56
CA ILE A 164 -7.39 -25.19 -28.37
C ILE A 164 -7.80 -24.11 -29.39
N GLN A 165 -7.43 -22.83 -29.18
CA GLN A 165 -7.94 -21.71 -29.99
C GLN A 165 -7.62 -21.84 -31.49
N PRO A 166 -6.41 -22.24 -31.92
CA PRO A 166 -6.13 -22.47 -33.35
C PRO A 166 -7.03 -23.56 -33.97
N LEU A 167 -7.44 -24.56 -33.20
CA LEU A 167 -8.28 -25.66 -33.67
C LEU A 167 -9.74 -25.23 -33.85
N ILE A 168 -10.27 -24.40 -32.95
CA ILE A 168 -11.70 -24.04 -32.93
C ILE A 168 -12.02 -22.68 -33.57
N ALA A 169 -11.01 -21.83 -33.77
CA ALA A 169 -11.18 -20.48 -34.29
C ALA A 169 -10.03 -20.12 -35.24
N HIS A 170 -10.15 -20.55 -36.49
CA HIS A 170 -9.23 -20.25 -37.59
C HIS A 170 -9.96 -19.69 -38.82
N ASP A 171 -9.24 -18.96 -39.66
CA ASP A 171 -9.75 -18.49 -40.95
C ASP A 171 -9.74 -19.60 -42.02
N HIS A 172 -10.26 -19.29 -43.22
CA HIS A 172 -10.27 -20.24 -44.34
C HIS A 172 -8.87 -20.70 -44.80
N ALA A 173 -7.80 -20.00 -44.40
CA ALA A 173 -6.42 -20.35 -44.69
C ALA A 173 -5.76 -21.15 -43.53
N GLY A 174 -6.52 -21.51 -42.49
CA GLY A 174 -6.05 -22.26 -41.32
C GLY A 174 -5.27 -21.42 -40.31
N ARG A 175 -5.30 -20.08 -40.41
CA ARG A 175 -4.62 -19.18 -39.45
C ARG A 175 -5.52 -18.93 -38.26
N ALA A 176 -4.94 -18.98 -37.06
CA ALA A 176 -5.67 -18.75 -35.82
C ALA A 176 -6.20 -17.31 -35.74
N LEU A 177 -7.44 -17.17 -35.29
CA LEU A 177 -8.11 -15.88 -35.11
C LEU A 177 -7.81 -15.23 -33.76
N TYR A 178 -7.48 -16.02 -32.72
CA TYR A 178 -7.21 -15.54 -31.36
C TYR A 178 -5.80 -15.96 -30.92
N PHE A 179 -5.65 -16.79 -29.87
CA PHE A 179 -4.33 -17.28 -29.47
C PHE A 179 -3.72 -18.19 -30.56
N PRO A 180 -2.48 -17.92 -31.03
CA PRO A 180 -1.95 -18.57 -32.22
C PRO A 180 -1.22 -19.90 -31.97
N PHE A 181 -0.85 -20.21 -30.73
CA PHE A 181 -0.08 -21.42 -30.42
C PHE A 181 -0.99 -22.60 -30.06
N GLY A 182 -0.70 -23.77 -30.63
CA GLY A 182 -1.42 -25.02 -30.36
C GLY A 182 -1.08 -25.64 -29.01
N MET A 183 -1.84 -26.67 -28.61
CA MET A 183 -1.67 -27.35 -27.31
C MET A 183 -0.25 -27.89 -27.06
N ASN A 184 0.44 -28.32 -28.12
CA ASN A 184 1.81 -28.82 -28.09
C ASN A 184 2.85 -27.77 -27.66
N VAL A 185 2.50 -26.48 -27.76
CA VAL A 185 3.33 -25.36 -27.28
C VAL A 185 2.76 -24.81 -25.98
N SER A 186 1.46 -24.52 -25.97
CA SER A 186 0.79 -23.80 -24.88
C SER A 186 0.75 -24.58 -23.57
N VAL A 187 0.50 -25.89 -23.62
CA VAL A 187 0.45 -26.71 -22.40
C VAL A 187 1.84 -26.87 -21.79
N PRO A 188 2.90 -27.29 -22.53
CA PRO A 188 4.24 -27.36 -21.97
C PRO A 188 4.75 -26.00 -21.47
N ALA A 189 4.53 -24.92 -22.24
CA ALA A 189 4.93 -23.57 -21.83
C ALA A 189 4.35 -23.18 -20.47
N MET A 190 3.04 -23.36 -20.30
CA MET A 190 2.36 -23.04 -19.04
C MET A 190 2.76 -24.00 -17.92
N VAL A 191 2.83 -25.31 -18.18
CA VAL A 191 3.15 -26.30 -17.15
C VAL A 191 4.59 -26.15 -16.66
N TYR A 192 5.59 -26.00 -17.55
CA TYR A 192 7.00 -25.96 -17.14
C TYR A 192 7.33 -24.78 -16.23
N ILE A 193 6.95 -23.56 -16.62
CA ILE A 193 7.24 -22.38 -15.81
C ILE A 193 6.52 -22.42 -14.46
N HIS A 194 5.31 -22.99 -14.41
CA HIS A 194 4.60 -23.14 -13.14
C HIS A 194 5.21 -24.26 -12.30
N LEU A 195 5.58 -25.39 -12.90
CA LEU A 195 6.24 -26.49 -12.21
C LEU A 195 7.57 -26.06 -11.56
N LEU A 196 8.37 -25.26 -12.28
CA LEU A 196 9.72 -24.88 -11.87
C LEU A 196 9.76 -23.62 -11.00
N VAL A 197 8.81 -22.69 -11.16
CA VAL A 197 8.87 -21.38 -10.49
C VAL A 197 7.61 -21.10 -9.69
N ALA A 198 6.45 -20.97 -10.33
CA ALA A 198 5.25 -20.48 -9.65
C ALA A 198 4.72 -21.43 -8.57
N ALA A 199 4.68 -22.74 -8.83
CA ALA A 199 4.18 -23.76 -7.91
C ALA A 199 5.09 -23.97 -6.70
N PRO A 200 6.44 -24.01 -6.82
CA PRO A 200 7.34 -23.93 -5.67
C PRO A 200 7.10 -22.69 -4.81
N VAL A 201 6.93 -21.51 -5.43
CA VAL A 201 6.65 -20.27 -4.71
C VAL A 201 5.30 -20.35 -3.98
N GLU A 202 4.23 -20.80 -4.66
CA GLU A 202 2.91 -21.00 -4.08
C GLU A 202 2.97 -21.97 -2.88
N ALA A 203 3.73 -23.06 -2.98
CA ALA A 203 3.92 -24.02 -1.92
C ALA A 203 4.65 -23.42 -0.71
N VAL A 204 5.80 -22.77 -0.94
CA VAL A 204 6.59 -22.13 0.13
C VAL A 204 5.78 -21.05 0.83
N VAL A 205 5.09 -20.20 0.07
CA VAL A 205 4.24 -19.15 0.62
C VAL A 205 3.10 -19.74 1.43
N THR A 206 2.39 -20.74 0.91
CA THR A 206 1.28 -21.40 1.62
C THR A 206 1.75 -22.04 2.92
N MET A 207 2.88 -22.77 2.88
CA MET A 207 3.47 -23.39 4.07
C MET A 207 3.89 -22.36 5.10
N THR A 208 4.57 -21.30 4.68
CA THR A 208 5.10 -20.26 5.58
C THR A 208 3.97 -19.45 6.19
N ALA A 209 2.96 -19.07 5.39
CA ALA A 209 1.79 -18.36 5.86
C ALA A 209 0.98 -19.22 6.86
N LEU A 210 0.73 -20.50 6.58
CA LEU A 210 0.04 -21.39 7.50
C LEU A 210 0.86 -21.68 8.77
N ALA A 211 2.16 -21.92 8.65
CA ALA A 211 3.03 -22.12 9.79
C ALA A 211 3.03 -20.89 10.70
N TYR A 212 3.09 -19.70 10.11
CA TYR A 212 2.97 -18.44 10.83
C TYR A 212 1.61 -18.30 11.50
N LEU A 213 0.53 -18.52 10.76
CA LEU A 213 -0.84 -18.37 11.24
C LEU A 213 -1.14 -19.34 12.38
N TRP A 214 -0.83 -20.62 12.22
CA TRP A 214 -1.08 -21.62 13.26
C TRP A 214 -0.19 -21.44 14.49
N ARG A 215 1.03 -20.91 14.35
CA ARG A 215 1.91 -20.61 15.48
C ARG A 215 1.50 -19.36 16.26
N ASN A 216 1.03 -18.32 15.57
CA ASN A 216 0.72 -17.03 16.19
C ASN A 216 -0.77 -16.86 16.55
N PHE A 217 -1.63 -17.60 15.88
CA PHE A 217 -3.09 -17.59 16.02
C PHE A 217 -3.64 -19.03 16.11
N PRO A 218 -3.26 -19.82 17.14
CA PRO A 218 -3.72 -21.19 17.31
C PRO A 218 -5.25 -21.31 17.43
N GLU A 219 -5.94 -20.24 17.82
CA GLU A 219 -7.39 -20.09 17.75
C GLU A 219 -7.99 -20.35 16.36
N LEU A 220 -7.26 -20.07 15.27
CA LEU A 220 -7.69 -20.38 13.89
C LEU A 220 -7.72 -21.89 13.60
N VAL A 221 -7.15 -22.71 14.48
CA VAL A 221 -7.01 -24.16 14.32
C VAL A 221 -8.15 -24.96 14.95
N HIS A 222 -8.67 -24.53 16.11
CA HIS A 222 -9.45 -25.41 16.99
C HIS A 222 -10.97 -25.18 17.03
N ARG A 223 -11.53 -24.09 16.47
CA ARG A 223 -13.00 -23.91 16.40
C ARG A 223 -13.44 -23.13 15.18
N ARG A 224 -14.61 -23.49 14.65
CA ARG A 224 -15.46 -22.68 13.73
C ARG A 224 -15.92 -21.33 14.33
N GLN A 225 -15.36 -20.90 15.47
CA GLN A 225 -15.60 -19.60 16.09
C GLN A 225 -14.28 -18.85 16.13
N VAL A 226 -14.10 -17.94 15.17
CA VAL A 226 -12.96 -17.02 15.13
C VAL A 226 -13.31 -15.85 16.04
N VAL A 227 -12.97 -15.91 17.33
CA VAL A 227 -13.13 -14.74 18.20
C VAL A 227 -12.16 -13.62 17.76
N ARG A 228 -12.58 -12.36 17.98
CA ARG A 228 -11.98 -11.09 17.59
C ARG A 228 -10.46 -11.14 17.37
N ALA A 229 -10.02 -10.55 16.25
CA ALA A 229 -8.61 -10.32 15.95
C ALA A 229 -8.04 -9.25 16.89
N ASP A 230 -7.70 -9.64 18.12
CA ASP A 230 -7.10 -8.79 19.14
C ASP A 230 -5.59 -8.59 18.92
N LYS A 231 -5.03 -9.23 17.87
CA LYS A 231 -3.61 -9.20 17.48
C LYS A 231 -3.39 -8.86 15.98
N PRO A 232 -3.95 -7.76 15.44
CA PRO A 232 -3.89 -7.47 14.00
C PRO A 232 -2.49 -7.09 13.49
N ILE A 233 -1.62 -6.55 14.36
CA ILE A 233 -0.33 -5.93 14.00
C ILE A 233 0.63 -6.87 13.26
N ARG A 234 0.54 -8.18 13.52
CA ARG A 234 1.46 -9.21 13.00
C ARG A 234 1.13 -9.74 11.61
N LEU A 235 -0.15 -9.71 11.22
CA LEU A 235 -0.57 -10.12 9.88
C LEU A 235 -0.35 -9.00 8.85
N TRP A 236 -0.51 -7.74 9.29
CA TRP A 236 -0.15 -6.55 8.53
C TRP A 236 1.34 -6.48 8.20
N THR A 237 2.25 -7.04 9.03
CA THR A 237 3.69 -7.04 8.68
C THR A 237 4.01 -7.95 7.50
N ILE A 238 3.37 -9.12 7.40
CA ILE A 238 3.54 -10.01 6.24
C ILE A 238 2.92 -9.34 5.01
N PHE A 239 1.74 -8.75 5.18
CA PHE A 239 1.05 -8.05 4.12
C PHE A 239 1.82 -6.81 3.61
N ALA A 240 2.39 -6.01 4.51
CA ALA A 240 3.24 -4.87 4.19
C ALA A 240 4.56 -5.29 3.56
N LEU A 241 5.13 -6.43 3.98
CA LEU A 241 6.32 -6.99 3.35
C LEU A 241 6.00 -7.44 1.92
N VAL A 242 4.90 -8.15 1.69
CA VAL A 242 4.47 -8.54 0.34
C VAL A 242 4.21 -7.30 -0.52
N LEU A 243 3.53 -6.28 0.01
CA LEU A 243 3.31 -5.00 -0.68
C LEU A 243 4.62 -4.25 -1.00
N LEU A 244 5.60 -4.28 -0.12
CA LEU A 244 6.91 -3.66 -0.35
C LEU A 244 7.74 -4.42 -1.38
N LEU A 245 7.53 -5.74 -1.47
CA LEU A 245 8.20 -6.61 -2.41
C LEU A 245 7.53 -6.60 -3.79
N THR A 246 6.32 -6.08 -3.99
CA THR A 246 5.65 -6.08 -5.31
C THR A 246 6.49 -5.54 -6.47
N PRO A 247 7.41 -4.56 -6.30
CA PRO A 247 8.32 -4.15 -7.37
C PRO A 247 9.26 -5.25 -7.89
N LEU A 248 9.43 -6.37 -7.18
CA LEU A 248 10.15 -7.53 -7.73
C LEU A 248 9.47 -8.08 -9.00
N GLY A 249 8.16 -7.87 -9.17
CA GLY A 249 7.45 -8.17 -10.41
C GLY A 249 7.99 -7.40 -11.63
N LEU A 250 8.64 -6.25 -11.41
CA LEU A 250 9.25 -5.45 -12.47
C LEU A 250 10.62 -5.98 -12.92
N ILE A 251 11.23 -6.93 -12.21
CA ILE A 251 12.56 -7.48 -12.55
C ILE A 251 12.47 -8.43 -13.77
N ALA A 252 11.28 -8.97 -14.06
CA ALA A 252 11.02 -9.83 -15.21
C ALA A 252 10.41 -9.01 -16.37
N THR A 253 11.13 -8.02 -16.90
CA THR A 253 10.69 -7.23 -18.05
C THR A 253 10.69 -8.07 -19.33
N GLY A 254 9.50 -8.40 -19.82
CA GLY A 254 9.22 -8.97 -21.13
C GLY A 254 7.76 -8.67 -21.51
N SER A 255 7.42 -8.76 -22.80
CA SER A 255 6.10 -8.42 -23.39
C SER A 255 4.95 -9.35 -22.99
N ALA A 256 4.89 -9.79 -21.73
CA ALA A 256 3.89 -10.72 -21.21
C ALA A 256 2.90 -10.08 -20.25
N TRP A 257 2.83 -8.75 -20.19
CA TRP A 257 1.72 -8.06 -19.57
C TRP A 257 0.63 -7.81 -20.60
N GLY A 258 -0.57 -8.36 -20.36
CA GLY A 258 -1.82 -7.90 -20.97
C GLY A 258 -2.07 -8.28 -22.44
N GLU A 259 -1.15 -8.04 -23.35
CA GLU A 259 -1.24 -8.38 -24.77
C GLU A 259 0.18 -8.58 -25.28
N TRP A 260 0.47 -9.68 -25.97
CA TRP A 260 1.77 -9.77 -26.66
C TRP A 260 1.83 -8.61 -27.63
N ASP A 261 2.93 -7.86 -27.57
CA ASP A 261 3.15 -6.74 -28.47
C ASP A 261 2.96 -7.19 -29.93
N LYS A 262 2.23 -6.39 -30.70
CA LYS A 262 1.83 -6.74 -32.07
C LYS A 262 3.07 -6.98 -32.94
N GLU A 263 4.16 -6.25 -32.67
CA GLU A 263 5.47 -6.44 -33.29
C GLU A 263 6.05 -7.82 -32.95
N THR A 264 6.03 -8.18 -31.66
CA THR A 264 6.53 -9.48 -31.16
C THR A 264 5.73 -10.66 -31.74
N LEU A 265 4.40 -10.57 -31.78
CA LEU A 265 3.54 -11.58 -32.40
C LEU A 265 3.85 -11.74 -33.90
N ARG A 266 4.05 -10.62 -34.60
CA ARG A 266 4.39 -10.62 -36.01
C ARG A 266 5.76 -11.24 -36.26
N GLN A 267 6.73 -11.04 -35.37
CA GLN A 267 8.05 -11.68 -35.44
C GLN A 267 7.99 -13.19 -35.18
N LEU A 268 7.18 -13.64 -34.22
CA LEU A 268 7.11 -15.05 -33.81
C LEU A 268 6.23 -15.92 -34.72
N VAL A 269 5.15 -15.36 -35.27
CA VAL A 269 4.13 -16.13 -36.01
C VAL A 269 3.98 -15.66 -37.46
N GLY A 270 4.55 -14.51 -37.84
CA GLY A 270 4.49 -13.96 -39.20
C GLY A 270 3.23 -13.18 -39.53
N TYR A 271 2.23 -13.15 -38.64
CA TYR A 271 1.00 -12.36 -38.76
C TYR A 271 0.44 -12.02 -37.37
N VAL A 272 -0.52 -11.09 -37.32
CA VAL A 272 -1.27 -10.76 -36.10
C VAL A 272 -2.70 -11.31 -36.23
N PRO A 273 -3.15 -12.20 -35.32
CA PRO A 273 -4.52 -12.74 -35.33
C PRO A 273 -5.60 -11.63 -35.33
N ALA A 274 -6.62 -11.80 -36.17
CA ALA A 274 -7.66 -10.78 -36.38
C ALA A 274 -8.49 -10.45 -35.13
N GLY A 275 -8.69 -11.43 -34.24
CA GLY A 275 -9.37 -11.25 -32.96
C GLY A 275 -8.59 -10.32 -32.02
N ILE A 276 -7.26 -10.41 -32.02
CA ILE A 276 -6.38 -9.53 -31.22
C ILE A 276 -6.49 -8.07 -31.71
N LEU A 277 -6.61 -7.86 -33.03
CA LEU A 277 -6.82 -6.52 -33.59
C LEU A 277 -8.19 -5.93 -33.21
N ARG A 278 -9.26 -6.73 -33.23
CA ARG A 278 -10.62 -6.29 -32.87
C ARG A 278 -10.77 -5.96 -31.38
N PHE A 279 -10.16 -6.75 -30.50
CA PHE A 279 -10.29 -6.54 -29.06
C PHE A 279 -9.51 -5.31 -28.55
N GLY A 280 -8.38 -4.97 -29.19
CA GLY A 280 -7.56 -3.80 -28.83
C GLY A 280 -8.22 -2.42 -29.08
N GLU A 281 -9.36 -2.35 -29.79
CA GLU A 281 -10.00 -1.08 -30.16
C GLU A 281 -11.35 -0.82 -29.44
N GLY A 282 -11.99 -1.83 -28.83
CA GLY A 282 -13.42 -1.75 -28.49
C GLY A 282 -13.87 -2.23 -27.10
N VAL A 283 -13.00 -2.77 -26.25
CA VAL A 283 -13.40 -3.27 -24.91
C VAL A 283 -12.82 -2.39 -23.82
N LEU A 284 -13.61 -2.20 -22.75
CA LEU A 284 -13.35 -1.37 -21.55
C LEU A 284 -11.86 -1.07 -21.34
N LYS A 285 -11.43 0.16 -21.63
CA LYS A 285 -10.06 0.59 -21.34
C LYS A 285 -9.83 0.53 -19.83
N PRO A 286 -8.83 -0.22 -19.34
CA PRO A 286 -8.49 -0.25 -17.92
C PRO A 286 -8.16 1.15 -17.42
N LEU A 287 -8.45 1.41 -16.15
CA LEU A 287 -8.22 2.72 -15.55
C LEU A 287 -6.71 3.01 -15.38
N ILE A 288 -5.95 1.97 -15.00
CA ILE A 288 -4.50 1.98 -14.75
C ILE A 288 -3.90 0.70 -15.35
N PRO A 289 -3.78 0.61 -16.68
CA PRO A 289 -3.25 -0.59 -17.33
C PRO A 289 -1.83 -0.90 -16.83
N ASP A 290 -1.54 -2.18 -16.70
CA ASP A 290 -0.22 -2.71 -16.31
C ASP A 290 0.30 -2.18 -14.97
N TYR A 291 -0.61 -1.72 -14.10
CA TYR A 291 -0.30 -1.16 -12.79
C TYR A 291 0.62 0.07 -12.83
N THR A 292 0.81 0.68 -14.01
CA THR A 292 1.66 1.86 -14.22
C THR A 292 0.83 3.15 -14.27
N LEU A 293 1.42 4.27 -13.84
CA LEU A 293 0.74 5.56 -13.89
C LEU A 293 0.69 6.06 -15.35
N PRO A 294 -0.51 6.38 -15.89
CA PRO A 294 -0.65 6.85 -17.26
C PRO A 294 0.23 8.08 -17.54
N GLY A 295 1.02 8.03 -18.62
CA GLY A 295 1.85 9.15 -19.07
C GLY A 295 3.19 9.33 -18.33
N ARG A 296 3.68 8.32 -17.60
CA ARG A 296 5.00 8.35 -16.92
C ARG A 296 5.89 7.12 -17.17
N GLU A 297 5.67 6.43 -18.28
CA GLU A 297 6.47 5.27 -18.71
C GLU A 297 7.95 5.65 -18.94
N GLY A 298 8.90 4.79 -18.54
CA GLY A 298 10.34 4.98 -18.79
C GLY A 298 11.08 5.96 -17.86
N THR A 299 10.42 6.49 -16.82
CA THR A 299 10.98 7.57 -15.96
C THR A 299 11.41 7.10 -14.56
N GLY A 300 11.45 5.78 -14.31
CA GLY A 300 11.70 5.20 -12.98
C GLY A 300 10.50 5.29 -12.02
N TRP A 301 9.41 5.97 -12.41
CA TRP A 301 8.15 6.04 -11.68
C TRP A 301 7.33 4.75 -11.73
N GLU A 302 7.73 3.77 -12.54
CA GLU A 302 7.08 2.47 -12.66
C GLU A 302 7.02 1.76 -11.30
N VAL A 303 8.10 1.77 -10.51
CA VAL A 303 8.14 1.21 -9.16
C VAL A 303 7.11 1.88 -8.24
N VAL A 304 6.99 3.20 -8.32
CA VAL A 304 6.03 3.98 -7.50
C VAL A 304 4.60 3.71 -7.95
N GLY A 305 4.35 3.66 -9.25
CA GLY A 305 3.06 3.26 -9.82
C GLY A 305 2.66 1.87 -9.37
N TYR A 306 3.59 0.91 -9.42
CA TYR A 306 3.35 -0.47 -9.02
C TYR A 306 2.99 -0.62 -7.55
N ILE A 307 3.72 0.06 -6.66
CA ILE A 307 3.43 0.06 -5.21
C ILE A 307 2.08 0.75 -4.94
N LEU A 308 1.80 1.89 -5.59
CA LEU A 308 0.52 2.59 -5.43
C LEU A 308 -0.65 1.73 -5.92
N SER A 309 -0.51 1.10 -7.08
CA SER A 309 -1.51 0.18 -7.64
C SER A 309 -1.71 -1.04 -6.74
N ALA A 310 -0.63 -1.58 -6.14
CA ALA A 310 -0.73 -2.63 -5.15
C ALA A 310 -1.51 -2.17 -3.91
N ILE A 311 -1.21 -1.00 -3.36
CA ILE A 311 -1.93 -0.44 -2.19
C ILE A 311 -3.41 -0.19 -2.53
N VAL A 312 -3.69 0.45 -3.67
CA VAL A 312 -5.06 0.79 -4.10
C VAL A 312 -5.85 -0.47 -4.40
N GLY A 313 -5.30 -1.38 -5.21
CA GLY A 313 -5.97 -2.60 -5.65
C GLY A 313 -6.22 -3.58 -4.50
N THR A 314 -5.25 -3.74 -3.59
CA THR A 314 -5.47 -4.54 -2.39
C THR A 314 -6.50 -3.93 -1.43
N THR A 315 -6.46 -2.61 -1.22
CA THR A 315 -7.43 -1.91 -0.38
C THR A 315 -8.83 -1.99 -0.97
N LEU A 316 -8.96 -1.77 -2.28
CA LEU A 316 -10.22 -1.88 -3.00
C LEU A 316 -10.77 -3.31 -2.91
N THR A 317 -9.93 -4.32 -3.15
CA THR A 317 -10.30 -5.73 -3.00
C THR A 317 -10.78 -6.04 -1.59
N ALA A 318 -10.07 -5.60 -0.57
CA ALA A 318 -10.47 -5.76 0.82
C ALA A 318 -11.84 -5.12 1.11
N LEU A 319 -12.05 -3.87 0.65
CA LEU A 319 -13.28 -3.11 0.87
C LEU A 319 -14.48 -3.70 0.14
N VAL A 320 -14.33 -4.08 -1.14
CA VAL A 320 -15.41 -4.69 -1.92
C VAL A 320 -15.77 -6.08 -1.36
N THR A 321 -14.77 -6.87 -0.99
CA THR A 321 -15.01 -8.17 -0.33
C THR A 321 -15.81 -7.98 0.96
N ARG A 322 -15.49 -6.95 1.74
CA ARG A 322 -16.17 -6.63 2.98
C ARG A 322 -17.59 -6.09 2.76
N SER A 323 -17.83 -5.31 1.71
CA SER A 323 -19.12 -4.66 1.44
C SER A 323 -20.17 -5.62 0.84
N LEU A 324 -19.72 -6.61 0.06
CA LEU A 324 -20.60 -7.64 -0.53
C LEU A 324 -21.17 -8.60 0.53
N ILE A 325 -20.56 -8.66 1.72
CA ILE A 325 -21.06 -9.46 2.84
C ILE A 325 -21.96 -8.57 3.70
N ARG A 326 -23.26 -8.58 3.37
CA ARG A 326 -24.30 -7.88 4.15
C ARG A 326 -24.19 -8.26 5.63
N LYS A 327 -24.23 -7.26 6.52
CA LYS A 327 -24.32 -7.45 7.97
C LYS A 327 -25.54 -8.33 8.29
N PRO A 328 -25.42 -9.40 9.09
CA PRO A 328 -26.53 -9.85 9.89
C PRO A 328 -26.87 -8.75 10.90
N VAL A 329 -28.16 -8.51 11.07
CA VAL A 329 -28.72 -7.71 12.17
C VAL A 329 -28.14 -8.24 13.49
N PRO A 330 -27.59 -7.39 14.38
CA PRO A 330 -27.20 -7.87 15.70
C PRO A 330 -28.46 -8.36 16.44
N SER A 331 -28.39 -9.56 17.04
CA SER A 331 -29.42 -9.98 17.97
C SER A 331 -29.48 -8.97 19.13
N PRO A 332 -30.66 -8.76 19.75
CA PRO A 332 -30.76 -7.89 20.91
C PRO A 332 -29.81 -8.41 21.99
N ALA A 333 -28.80 -7.62 22.34
CA ALA A 333 -28.03 -7.85 23.55
C ALA A 333 -28.90 -7.37 24.72
N GLU A 334 -29.08 -8.24 25.73
CA GLU A 334 -29.77 -7.96 26.97
C GLU A 334 -29.28 -6.65 27.58
N LEU A 335 -30.23 -5.74 27.78
CA LEU A 335 -30.08 -4.51 28.53
C LEU A 335 -29.78 -4.87 29.99
N ILE A 336 -28.52 -4.80 30.40
CA ILE A 336 -28.18 -4.65 31.82
C ILE A 336 -28.59 -3.24 32.23
N ALA A 337 -29.52 -3.15 33.19
CA ALA A 337 -30.01 -1.87 33.73
C ALA A 337 -28.88 -1.05 34.38
N PRO A 338 -28.86 0.28 34.22
CA PRO A 338 -27.84 1.13 34.82
C PRO A 338 -28.01 1.23 36.34
N GLY A 339 -26.96 0.91 37.09
CA GLY A 339 -26.86 1.26 38.51
C GLY A 339 -26.80 2.77 38.71
N LYS A 340 -27.38 3.27 39.81
CA LYS A 340 -27.41 4.70 40.17
C LYS A 340 -25.99 5.26 40.38
N PRO A 341 -25.65 6.45 39.85
CA PRO A 341 -24.37 7.10 40.10
C PRO A 341 -24.29 7.66 41.53
N SER A 342 -23.17 7.46 42.22
CA SER A 342 -22.90 8.13 43.50
C SER A 342 -22.37 9.55 43.25
N SER A 343 -22.75 10.49 44.12
CA SER A 343 -22.68 11.94 43.93
C SER A 343 -21.45 12.61 44.54
N ALA A 344 -20.34 11.90 44.75
CA ALA A 344 -19.15 12.50 45.36
C ALA A 344 -17.90 12.25 44.50
N LEU A 345 -17.27 13.34 44.02
CA LEU A 345 -15.96 13.29 43.40
C LEU A 345 -14.91 12.90 44.46
N PRO A 346 -14.06 11.90 44.20
CA PRO A 346 -12.98 11.51 45.11
C PRO A 346 -12.00 12.67 45.39
N ALA A 347 -11.53 12.79 46.63
CA ALA A 347 -10.73 13.92 47.13
C ALA A 347 -9.39 14.17 46.40
N TRP A 348 -8.90 13.24 45.58
CA TRP A 348 -7.68 13.43 44.79
C TRP A 348 -7.90 14.29 43.53
N LEU A 349 -9.16 14.47 43.09
CA LEU A 349 -9.54 15.31 41.94
C LEU A 349 -9.59 16.82 42.25
N THR A 350 -9.49 17.20 43.52
CA THR A 350 -9.54 18.60 43.97
C THR A 350 -8.17 19.17 44.33
N GLN A 351 -7.10 18.38 44.25
CA GLN A 351 -5.74 18.86 44.51
C GLN A 351 -5.06 19.30 43.20
N ARG A 352 -4.50 20.52 43.17
CA ARG A 352 -3.64 20.99 42.07
C ARG A 352 -2.27 20.37 42.25
N GLU A 353 -1.84 19.54 41.29
CA GLU A 353 -0.44 19.09 41.22
C GLU A 353 0.47 20.29 40.92
N GLU A 354 1.40 20.58 41.84
CA GLU A 354 2.48 21.52 41.62
C GLU A 354 3.45 20.98 40.56
N SER A 355 3.87 21.87 39.67
CA SER A 355 4.66 21.58 38.48
C SER A 355 6.05 21.07 38.87
N ALA A 356 6.28 19.76 38.77
CA ALA A 356 7.57 19.16 39.05
C ALA A 356 8.65 19.68 38.08
N VAL A 357 9.70 20.28 38.66
CA VAL A 357 10.89 20.80 37.97
C VAL A 357 11.57 19.67 37.18
N ALA A 358 11.85 19.94 35.90
CA ALA A 358 12.50 19.01 35.00
C ALA A 358 13.97 18.77 35.41
N VAL A 359 14.22 17.66 36.09
CA VAL A 359 15.58 17.16 36.32
C VAL A 359 16.12 16.57 35.02
N THR A 360 17.10 17.25 34.42
CA THR A 360 17.90 16.71 33.31
C THR A 360 18.81 15.59 33.81
N VAL A 361 18.36 14.35 33.65
CA VAL A 361 19.19 13.16 33.85
C VAL A 361 20.04 12.93 32.61
N GLN A 362 21.37 12.97 32.75
CA GLN A 362 22.31 12.57 31.69
C GLN A 362 22.07 11.10 31.29
N ALA A 363 21.97 10.86 29.98
CA ALA A 363 21.63 9.55 29.44
C ALA A 363 22.85 8.58 29.42
N PRO A 364 22.73 7.36 29.99
CA PRO A 364 23.73 6.34 29.80
C PRO A 364 23.58 5.66 28.42
N ARG A 365 24.69 5.15 27.88
CA ARG A 365 24.79 4.48 26.57
C ARG A 365 24.02 3.16 26.53
N GLY A 366 22.73 3.19 26.18
CA GLY A 366 21.89 2.02 25.93
C GLY A 366 22.01 1.42 24.52
N ARG A 367 21.73 0.12 24.36
CA ARG A 367 21.61 -0.59 23.05
C ARG A 367 20.30 -0.22 22.32
N TRP A 368 20.23 -0.56 21.02
CA TRP A 368 19.24 -0.17 19.99
C TRP A 368 17.83 0.22 20.46
N LEU A 369 17.14 -0.59 21.29
CA LEU A 369 15.76 -0.29 21.71
C LEU A 369 15.64 1.05 22.46
N GLU A 370 16.54 1.29 23.40
CA GLU A 370 16.53 2.53 24.20
C GLU A 370 16.92 3.73 23.36
N ARG A 371 17.84 3.55 22.41
CA ARG A 371 18.18 4.61 21.43
C ARG A 371 16.98 4.94 20.55
N THR A 372 16.28 3.93 20.02
CA THR A 372 15.09 4.14 19.20
C THR A 372 13.99 4.86 19.98
N LEU A 373 13.81 4.56 21.27
CA LEU A 373 12.82 5.20 22.13
C LEU A 373 13.21 6.61 22.56
N LEU A 374 14.49 6.84 22.87
CA LEU A 374 15.03 8.19 23.10
C LEU A 374 14.89 9.03 21.83
N HIS A 375 15.24 8.49 20.67
CA HIS A 375 15.02 9.16 19.39
C HIS A 375 13.54 9.39 19.09
N LEU A 376 12.63 8.48 19.50
CA LEU A 376 11.19 8.69 19.35
C LEU A 376 10.70 9.82 20.25
N ARG A 377 11.12 9.84 21.52
CA ARG A 377 10.83 10.93 22.45
C ARG A 377 11.43 12.25 21.99
N GLU A 378 12.67 12.25 21.49
CA GLU A 378 13.33 13.41 20.89
C GLU A 378 12.62 13.84 19.60
N ALA A 379 12.15 12.91 18.76
CA ALA A 379 11.38 13.23 17.57
C ALA A 379 10.04 13.87 17.94
N VAL A 380 9.36 13.38 18.98
CA VAL A 380 8.12 13.95 19.51
C VAL A 380 8.40 15.32 20.14
N ALA A 381 9.47 15.46 20.93
CA ALA A 381 9.90 16.74 21.46
C ALA A 381 10.28 17.74 20.35
N ASN A 382 10.91 17.27 19.27
CA ASN A 382 11.24 18.07 18.09
C ASN A 382 10.00 18.46 17.27
N ALA A 383 8.95 17.62 17.28
CA ALA A 383 7.66 17.94 16.68
C ALA A 383 6.90 18.97 17.52
N ILE A 384 6.96 18.87 18.85
CA ILE A 384 6.45 19.89 19.78
C ILE A 384 7.22 21.20 19.61
N ALA A 385 8.54 21.17 19.47
CA ALA A 385 9.36 22.37 19.22
C ALA A 385 9.02 23.05 17.89
N ALA A 386 8.71 22.27 16.83
CA ALA A 386 8.20 22.84 15.58
C ALA A 386 6.82 23.49 15.77
N GLU A 387 5.98 22.95 16.67
CA GLU A 387 4.72 23.55 17.04
C GLU A 387 4.89 24.83 17.89
N GLU A 388 5.92 24.90 18.74
CA GLU A 388 6.28 26.11 19.49
C GLU A 388 6.65 27.26 18.55
N TRP A 389 7.44 27.01 17.50
CA TRP A 389 7.74 28.03 16.48
C TRP A 389 6.49 28.50 15.72
N ALA A 390 5.55 27.58 15.46
CA ALA A 390 4.25 27.92 14.86
C ALA A 390 3.32 28.68 15.83
N ARG A 391 3.59 28.67 17.14
CA ARG A 391 2.85 29.43 18.16
C ARG A 391 3.41 30.84 18.35
N GLN A 392 4.69 31.06 18.05
CA GLN A 392 5.34 32.36 18.19
C GLN A 392 4.79 33.40 17.20
N PRO A 393 4.83 34.69 17.56
CA PRO A 393 4.42 35.77 16.68
C PRO A 393 5.46 35.98 15.56
N GLY A 394 5.14 35.54 14.35
CA GLY A 394 5.92 35.82 13.15
C GLY A 394 5.02 36.10 11.94
N TYR A 395 5.61 36.58 10.84
CA TYR A 395 4.84 37.03 9.67
C TYR A 395 3.98 35.91 9.08
N LEU A 396 4.58 34.78 8.67
CA LEU A 396 3.81 33.66 8.12
C LEU A 396 2.91 32.99 9.16
N GLN A 397 3.26 33.04 10.44
CA GLN A 397 2.44 32.49 11.53
C GLN A 397 1.08 33.22 11.64
N GLN A 398 1.01 34.50 11.24
CA GLN A 398 -0.22 35.29 11.23
C GLN A 398 -1.11 35.08 9.99
N VAL A 399 -0.54 34.58 8.89
CA VAL A 399 -1.27 34.33 7.64
C VAL A 399 -2.23 33.16 7.83
N HIS A 400 -3.42 33.27 7.24
CA HIS A 400 -4.45 32.24 7.30
C HIS A 400 -3.91 30.88 6.81
N PRO A 401 -4.13 29.77 7.55
CA PRO A 401 -3.64 28.43 7.19
C PRO A 401 -3.98 28.00 5.76
N LEU A 402 -5.21 28.25 5.31
CA LEU A 402 -5.65 27.92 3.96
C LEU A 402 -4.87 28.69 2.87
N ALA A 403 -4.59 29.98 3.09
CA ALA A 403 -3.79 30.75 2.15
C ALA A 403 -2.40 30.10 2.03
N LYS A 404 -1.73 29.86 3.17
CA LYS A 404 -0.43 29.16 3.23
C LYS A 404 -0.43 27.83 2.50
N THR A 405 -1.45 27.00 2.71
CA THR A 405 -1.57 25.72 2.00
C THR A 405 -1.71 25.91 0.49
N LEU A 406 -2.52 26.88 0.04
CA LEU A 406 -2.75 27.11 -1.38
C LEU A 406 -1.48 27.57 -2.09
N ALA A 407 -0.72 28.54 -1.54
CA ALA A 407 0.51 28.95 -2.22
C ALA A 407 1.64 27.94 -2.07
N LEU A 408 1.71 27.14 -0.99
CA LEU A 408 2.62 26.01 -0.93
C LEU A 408 2.31 25.01 -2.05
N SER A 409 1.03 24.60 -2.18
CA SER A 409 0.62 23.67 -3.24
C SER A 409 0.93 24.23 -4.63
N ALA A 410 0.65 25.51 -4.88
CA ALA A 410 0.99 26.18 -6.13
C ALA A 410 2.51 26.17 -6.38
N ALA A 411 3.33 26.52 -5.38
CA ALA A 411 4.78 26.51 -5.49
C ALA A 411 5.32 25.10 -5.80
N LEU A 412 4.79 24.06 -5.15
CA LEU A 412 5.18 22.67 -5.41
C LEU A 412 4.82 22.23 -6.83
N VAL A 413 3.64 22.60 -7.34
CA VAL A 413 3.24 22.32 -8.73
C VAL A 413 4.16 23.03 -9.72
N VAL A 414 4.40 24.33 -9.52
CA VAL A 414 5.26 25.15 -10.38
C VAL A 414 6.70 24.60 -10.40
N VAL A 415 7.27 24.29 -9.23
CA VAL A 415 8.61 23.67 -9.11
C VAL A 415 8.66 22.31 -9.81
N SER A 416 7.60 21.51 -9.72
CA SER A 416 7.54 20.18 -10.34
C SER A 416 7.45 20.23 -11.87
N VAL A 417 6.71 21.18 -12.42
CA VAL A 417 6.51 21.32 -13.88
C VAL A 417 7.63 22.12 -14.56
N SER A 418 8.29 23.01 -13.81
CA SER A 418 9.36 23.87 -14.34
C SER A 418 10.49 23.08 -14.98
N ARG A 419 10.90 23.46 -16.20
CA ARG A 419 12.06 22.90 -16.90
C ARG A 419 13.35 23.70 -16.67
N SER A 420 13.22 24.89 -16.08
CA SER A 420 14.31 25.84 -15.85
C SER A 420 14.77 25.83 -14.38
N PRO A 421 16.09 25.88 -14.11
CA PRO A 421 16.63 25.91 -12.75
C PRO A 421 16.29 27.21 -12.00
N VAL A 422 15.90 28.26 -12.71
CA VAL A 422 15.54 29.57 -12.14
C VAL A 422 14.35 29.44 -11.18
N VAL A 423 13.35 28.63 -11.54
CA VAL A 423 12.11 28.51 -10.76
C VAL A 423 12.35 27.81 -9.40
N PRO A 424 12.95 26.61 -9.33
CA PRO A 424 13.30 26.01 -8.04
C PRO A 424 14.24 26.88 -7.22
N PHE A 425 15.21 27.54 -7.85
CA PHE A 425 16.11 28.46 -7.15
C PHE A 425 15.35 29.64 -6.52
N ALA A 426 14.44 30.28 -7.26
CA ALA A 426 13.62 31.38 -6.75
C ALA A 426 12.70 30.94 -5.60
N VAL A 427 12.13 29.74 -5.67
CA VAL A 427 11.31 29.19 -4.57
C VAL A 427 12.16 28.85 -3.35
N LEU A 428 13.36 28.32 -3.54
CA LEU A 428 14.29 28.06 -2.45
C LEU A 428 14.74 29.36 -1.76
N ALA A 429 15.18 30.35 -2.54
CA ALA A 429 15.58 31.67 -2.05
C ALA A 429 14.41 32.38 -1.35
N GLY A 430 13.21 32.36 -1.95
CA GLY A 430 11.99 32.90 -1.36
C GLY A 430 11.61 32.20 -0.05
N SER A 431 11.80 30.88 0.06
CA SER A 431 11.54 30.13 1.29
C SER A 431 12.52 30.52 2.41
N ILE A 432 13.79 30.71 2.10
CA ILE A 432 14.80 31.18 3.06
C ILE A 432 14.49 32.61 3.51
N PHE A 433 14.14 33.50 2.58
CA PHE A 433 13.73 34.87 2.89
C PHE A 433 12.46 34.92 3.75
N LEU A 434 11.44 34.13 3.43
CA LEU A 434 10.23 34.06 4.25
C LEU A 434 10.51 33.48 5.64
N ALA A 435 11.48 32.57 5.76
CA ALA A 435 11.91 32.05 7.05
C ALA A 435 12.57 33.12 7.92
N THR A 436 13.41 33.99 7.35
CA THR A 436 14.02 35.11 8.10
C THR A 436 12.98 36.14 8.54
N VAL A 437 12.09 36.55 7.63
CA VAL A 437 11.00 37.50 7.92
C VAL A 437 10.04 36.94 8.98
N SER A 438 9.84 35.62 8.99
CA SER A 438 9.01 34.91 9.98
C SER A 438 9.74 34.58 11.28
N ARG A 439 10.98 35.08 11.45
CA ARG A 439 11.82 34.90 12.65
C ARG A 439 12.05 33.43 13.01
N LEU A 440 12.18 32.56 12.01
CA LEU A 440 12.44 31.14 12.21
C LEU A 440 13.94 30.86 12.36
N PRO A 441 14.34 29.81 13.09
CA PRO A 441 15.73 29.41 13.22
C PRO A 441 16.26 28.84 11.91
N LEU A 442 16.93 29.67 11.10
CA LEU A 442 17.50 29.29 9.80
C LEU A 442 18.42 28.07 9.89
N ARG A 443 19.24 27.99 10.95
CA ARG A 443 20.15 26.86 11.16
C ARG A 443 19.38 25.53 11.22
N SER A 444 18.27 25.50 11.94
CA SER A 444 17.42 24.31 12.07
C SER A 444 16.70 23.98 10.77
N LEU A 445 16.23 24.99 10.03
CA LEU A 445 15.60 24.81 8.72
C LEU A 445 16.57 24.20 7.71
N VAL A 446 17.76 24.82 7.56
CA VAL A 446 18.79 24.36 6.61
C VAL A 446 19.34 23.00 7.00
N ALA A 447 19.65 22.77 8.28
CA ALA A 447 20.16 21.46 8.72
C ALA A 447 19.15 20.32 8.46
N ARG A 448 17.85 20.56 8.70
CA ARG A 448 16.79 19.59 8.45
C ARG A 448 16.51 19.38 6.97
N ALA A 449 16.69 20.40 6.13
CA ALA A 449 16.58 20.28 4.68
C ALA A 449 17.79 19.59 4.05
N LEU A 450 19.00 19.88 4.54
CA LEU A 450 20.25 19.40 3.95
C LEU A 450 20.42 17.88 4.06
N LEU A 451 20.02 17.29 5.20
CA LEU A 451 20.17 15.85 5.42
C LEU A 451 19.48 14.98 4.33
N PRO A 452 18.17 15.15 4.04
CA PRO A 452 17.54 14.40 2.95
C PRO A 452 18.10 14.79 1.57
N ILE A 453 18.51 16.05 1.36
CA ILE A 453 19.15 16.51 0.11
C ILE A 453 20.45 15.76 -0.15
N LEU A 454 21.31 15.60 0.86
CA LEU A 454 22.57 14.89 0.71
C LEU A 454 22.38 13.37 0.63
N LEU A 455 21.53 12.79 1.48
CA LEU A 455 21.37 11.33 1.53
C LEU A 455 20.63 10.78 0.31
N PHE A 456 19.49 11.36 -0.06
CA PHE A 456 18.66 10.85 -1.16
C PHE A 456 18.91 11.64 -2.44
N GLY A 457 19.03 12.96 -2.34
CA GLY A 457 19.20 13.82 -3.51
C GLY A 457 20.52 13.57 -4.19
N ALA A 458 21.64 13.57 -3.46
CA ALA A 458 22.95 13.32 -4.06
C ALA A 458 23.08 11.89 -4.58
N LEU A 459 22.51 10.90 -3.87
CA LEU A 459 22.51 9.50 -4.31
C LEU A 459 21.76 9.33 -5.66
N LEU A 460 20.63 10.01 -5.84
CA LEU A 460 19.87 9.97 -7.09
C LEU A 460 20.45 10.87 -8.18
N ALA A 461 21.07 12.01 -7.80
CA ALA A 461 21.68 12.95 -8.72
C ALA A 461 23.02 12.46 -9.28
N LEU A 462 23.78 11.67 -8.53
CA LEU A 462 25.11 11.21 -8.94
C LEU A 462 25.08 10.37 -10.24
N PRO A 463 24.21 9.35 -10.40
CA PRO A 463 24.09 8.61 -11.65
C PRO A 463 23.74 9.49 -12.85
N LEU A 464 22.95 10.55 -12.64
CA LEU A 464 22.50 11.47 -13.69
C LEU A 464 23.64 12.34 -14.24
N VAL A 465 24.78 12.45 -13.56
CA VAL A 465 25.96 13.19 -14.05
C VAL A 465 26.69 12.42 -15.15
N PHE A 466 26.53 11.10 -15.21
CA PHE A 466 27.27 10.24 -16.12
C PHE A 466 26.58 10.12 -17.48
N HIS A 467 27.39 10.20 -18.54
CA HIS A 467 26.98 10.15 -19.94
C HIS A 467 26.22 8.87 -20.30
N GLY A 468 26.53 7.74 -19.64
CA GLY A 468 25.81 6.48 -19.86
C GLY A 468 24.32 6.52 -19.45
N VAL A 469 23.95 7.44 -18.55
CA VAL A 469 22.56 7.63 -18.11
C VAL A 469 21.92 8.81 -18.85
N THR A 470 22.64 9.91 -18.99
CA THR A 470 22.19 11.14 -19.66
C THR A 470 23.16 11.51 -20.78
N PRO A 471 22.88 11.05 -22.01
CA PRO A 471 23.70 11.39 -23.17
C PRO A 471 23.77 12.90 -23.37
N GLY A 472 24.98 13.42 -23.64
CA GLY A 472 25.26 14.84 -23.78
C GLY A 472 26.70 15.09 -24.18
N ARG A 473 27.10 16.36 -24.26
CA ARG A 473 28.47 16.73 -24.59
C ARG A 473 29.37 16.35 -23.42
N VAL A 474 30.38 15.52 -23.71
CA VAL A 474 31.36 15.11 -22.71
C VAL A 474 32.23 16.30 -22.32
N LEU A 475 32.18 16.68 -21.05
CA LEU A 475 33.02 17.73 -20.47
C LEU A 475 34.34 17.17 -19.95
N TRP A 476 34.27 16.01 -19.31
CA TRP A 476 35.42 15.37 -18.69
C TRP A 476 35.25 13.85 -18.67
N GLN A 477 36.31 13.13 -19.02
CA GLN A 477 36.28 11.67 -19.10
C GLN A 477 37.31 11.08 -18.13
N PRO A 478 36.89 10.64 -16.94
CA PRO A 478 37.74 9.85 -16.07
C PRO A 478 37.87 8.42 -16.61
N PHE A 479 39.10 7.90 -16.65
CA PHE A 479 39.41 6.48 -16.93
C PHE A 479 39.10 5.95 -18.34
N GLY A 480 38.85 6.80 -19.34
CA GLY A 480 38.69 6.38 -20.73
C GLY A 480 37.40 5.58 -21.04
N TRP A 481 36.49 5.43 -20.07
CA TRP A 481 35.19 4.78 -20.27
C TRP A 481 34.13 5.82 -20.64
N GLN A 482 33.55 5.71 -21.84
CA GLN A 482 32.56 6.68 -22.33
C GLN A 482 31.31 6.75 -21.44
N ALA A 483 30.92 5.64 -20.82
CA ALA A 483 29.75 5.57 -19.94
C ALA A 483 29.91 6.37 -18.63
N LEU A 484 31.14 6.52 -18.12
CA LEU A 484 31.45 7.26 -16.88
C LEU A 484 31.92 8.69 -17.15
N ALA A 485 31.90 9.13 -18.40
CA ALA A 485 32.20 10.51 -18.75
C ALA A 485 31.15 11.46 -18.15
N ILE A 486 31.59 12.62 -17.65
CA ILE A 486 30.69 13.66 -17.15
C ILE A 486 30.13 14.43 -18.34
N SER A 487 28.80 14.43 -18.49
CA SER A 487 28.09 15.19 -19.52
C SER A 487 27.61 16.55 -18.99
N ASP A 488 27.55 17.55 -19.86
CA ASP A 488 26.96 18.86 -19.55
C ASP A 488 25.46 18.75 -19.22
N THR A 489 24.71 17.99 -20.03
CA THR A 489 23.30 17.68 -19.81
C THR A 489 23.08 16.91 -18.52
N GLY A 490 23.99 16.01 -18.17
CA GLY A 490 23.94 15.25 -16.93
C GLY A 490 24.17 16.12 -15.69
N LEU A 491 25.16 17.03 -15.74
CA LEU A 491 25.41 17.99 -14.66
C LEU A 491 24.20 18.92 -14.44
N LEU A 492 23.61 19.43 -15.52
CA LEU A 492 22.40 20.27 -15.45
C LEU A 492 21.20 19.50 -14.90
N SER A 493 21.02 18.23 -15.28
CA SER A 493 19.94 17.37 -14.79
C SER A 493 20.11 17.06 -13.30
N ALA A 494 21.33 16.76 -12.87
CA ALA A 494 21.68 16.55 -11.47
C ALA A 494 21.44 17.82 -10.63
N LEU A 495 21.89 18.98 -11.12
CA LEU A 495 21.65 20.28 -10.47
C LEU A 495 20.16 20.59 -10.37
N MET A 496 19.40 20.39 -11.44
CA MET A 496 17.95 20.63 -11.48
C MET A 496 17.22 19.73 -10.46
N LEU A 497 17.60 18.44 -10.36
CA LEU A 497 17.04 17.52 -9.38
C LEU A 497 17.31 17.99 -7.95
N LEU A 498 18.57 18.36 -7.64
CA LEU A 498 18.95 18.85 -6.31
C LEU A 498 18.23 20.15 -5.95
N LEU A 499 18.14 21.11 -6.88
CA LEU A 499 17.42 22.37 -6.67
C LEU A 499 15.92 22.14 -6.48
N ARG A 500 15.30 21.28 -7.29
CA ARG A 500 13.88 20.93 -7.18
C ARG A 500 13.58 20.28 -5.83
N MET A 501 14.40 19.33 -5.41
CA MET A 501 14.24 18.65 -4.13
C MET A 501 14.49 19.62 -2.96
N GLY A 502 15.52 20.46 -3.06
CA GLY A 502 15.82 21.47 -2.04
C GLY A 502 14.70 22.50 -1.87
N ALA A 503 14.17 23.02 -2.98
CA ALA A 503 13.05 23.96 -2.97
C ALA A 503 11.79 23.33 -2.35
N ALA A 504 11.42 22.12 -2.77
CA ALA A 504 10.23 21.43 -2.27
C ALA A 504 10.33 21.09 -0.77
N ILE A 505 11.47 20.55 -0.34
CA ILE A 505 11.70 20.20 1.08
C ILE A 505 11.69 21.47 1.94
N THR A 506 12.41 22.52 1.53
CA THR A 506 12.51 23.75 2.31
C THR A 506 11.16 24.46 2.42
N ALA A 507 10.39 24.55 1.32
CA ALA A 507 9.05 25.14 1.32
C ALA A 507 8.08 24.35 2.22
N THR A 508 8.14 23.02 2.20
CA THR A 508 7.31 22.15 3.04
C THR A 508 7.67 22.27 4.52
N LEU A 509 8.97 22.33 4.85
CA LEU A 509 9.44 22.55 6.22
C LEU A 509 9.03 23.94 6.74
N LEU A 510 9.13 24.99 5.90
CA LEU A 510 8.68 26.33 6.23
C LEU A 510 7.18 26.36 6.59
N TRP A 511 6.36 25.66 5.80
CA TRP A 511 4.93 25.52 6.10
C TRP A 511 4.67 24.78 7.40
N SER A 512 5.43 23.70 7.66
CA SER A 512 5.35 22.92 8.91
C SER A 512 5.74 23.74 10.13
N PHE A 513 6.74 24.64 10.03
CA PHE A 513 7.20 25.48 11.13
C PHE A 513 6.32 26.71 11.39
N THR A 514 5.48 27.08 10.42
CA THR A 514 4.66 28.31 10.50
C THR A 514 3.18 28.02 10.71
N THR A 515 2.75 26.75 10.68
CA THR A 515 1.34 26.40 10.76
C THR A 515 1.08 25.25 11.73
N ARG A 516 0.19 25.48 12.70
CA ARG A 516 -0.16 24.50 13.73
C ARG A 516 -0.92 23.34 13.11
N TRP A 517 -0.61 22.10 13.55
CA TRP A 517 -1.18 20.89 12.96
C TRP A 517 -2.72 20.86 12.94
N HIS A 518 -3.38 21.25 14.03
CA HIS A 518 -4.85 21.28 14.09
C HIS A 518 -5.47 22.27 13.09
N LEU A 519 -4.77 23.36 12.74
CA LEU A 519 -5.22 24.33 11.75
C LEU A 519 -5.00 23.84 10.31
N LEU A 520 -4.05 22.93 10.10
CA LEU A 520 -3.85 22.25 8.82
C LEU A 520 -5.01 21.33 8.49
N LEU A 521 -5.43 20.51 9.47
CA LEU A 521 -6.60 19.65 9.33
C LEU A 521 -7.87 20.46 9.06
N HIS A 522 -7.98 21.66 9.61
CA HIS A 522 -9.06 22.58 9.27
C HIS A 522 -9.01 23.05 7.81
N SER A 523 -7.82 23.35 7.28
CA SER A 523 -7.66 23.76 5.88
C SER A 523 -8.16 22.66 4.92
N LEU A 524 -7.89 21.38 5.24
CA LEU A 524 -8.42 20.23 4.49
C LEU A 524 -9.95 20.18 4.47
N ARG A 525 -10.61 20.56 5.57
CA ARG A 525 -12.08 20.62 5.65
C ARG A 525 -12.64 21.68 4.71
N ILE A 526 -11.98 22.83 4.58
CA ILE A 526 -12.38 23.88 3.61
C ILE A 526 -12.17 23.38 2.17
N LEU A 527 -11.10 22.61 1.94
CA LEU A 527 -10.81 21.95 0.66
C LEU A 527 -11.72 20.74 0.35
N ARG A 528 -12.86 20.59 1.04
CA ARG A 528 -13.88 19.55 0.85
C ARG A 528 -13.45 18.12 1.15
N VAL A 529 -12.37 17.92 1.93
CA VAL A 529 -12.06 16.59 2.47
C VAL A 529 -13.21 16.13 3.39
N PRO A 530 -13.71 14.88 3.28
CA PRO A 530 -14.82 14.38 4.08
C PRO A 530 -14.60 14.60 5.58
N LYS A 531 -15.62 15.09 6.28
CA LYS A 531 -15.57 15.40 7.72
C LYS A 531 -15.07 14.22 8.55
N LEU A 532 -15.48 13.00 8.19
CA LEU A 532 -15.06 11.78 8.85
C LEU A 532 -13.53 11.61 8.84
N MET A 533 -12.88 11.88 7.71
CA MET A 533 -11.41 11.78 7.59
C MET A 533 -10.72 12.85 8.43
N VAL A 534 -11.21 14.09 8.40
CA VAL A 534 -10.63 15.19 9.19
C VAL A 534 -10.78 14.93 10.70
N THR A 535 -11.96 14.44 11.13
CA THR A 535 -12.22 14.03 12.52
C THR A 535 -11.30 12.88 12.94
N ALA A 536 -11.17 11.84 12.09
CA ALA A 536 -10.28 10.72 12.37
C ALA A 536 -8.81 11.15 12.48
N LEU A 537 -8.32 12.00 11.57
CA LEU A 537 -6.96 12.56 11.61
C LEU A 537 -6.73 13.43 12.85
N THR A 538 -7.74 14.19 13.27
CA THR A 538 -7.67 15.05 14.47
C THR A 538 -7.53 14.19 15.73
N LEU A 539 -8.34 13.14 15.86
CA LEU A 539 -8.25 12.20 16.98
C LEU A 539 -6.95 11.40 16.95
N ALA A 540 -6.52 10.93 15.77
CA ALA A 540 -5.25 10.21 15.61
C ALA A 540 -4.06 11.05 16.08
N TYR A 541 -3.99 12.32 15.68
CA TYR A 541 -2.94 13.23 16.14
C TYR A 541 -3.02 13.48 17.65
N ARG A 542 -4.22 13.72 18.21
CA ARG A 542 -4.38 13.93 19.65
C ARG A 542 -3.93 12.72 20.46
N TYR A 543 -4.28 11.51 20.02
CA TYR A 543 -3.93 10.29 20.72
C TYR A 543 -2.49 9.84 20.48
N LEU A 544 -1.82 10.30 19.42
CA LEU A 544 -0.41 10.02 19.18
C LEU A 544 0.44 10.43 20.40
N PHE A 545 0.24 11.64 20.94
CA PHE A 545 0.98 12.11 22.10
C PHE A 545 0.61 11.31 23.36
N THR A 546 -0.69 11.07 23.60
CA THR A 546 -1.14 10.26 24.74
C THR A 546 -0.52 8.86 24.74
N LEU A 547 -0.39 8.23 23.56
CA LEU A 547 0.23 6.92 23.43
C LEU A 547 1.75 6.97 23.64
N VAL A 548 2.41 8.03 23.19
CA VAL A 548 3.84 8.24 23.44
C VAL A 548 4.11 8.44 24.94
N ASP A 549 3.29 9.22 25.63
CA ASP A 549 3.40 9.44 27.07
C ASP A 549 3.16 8.14 27.84
N THR A 550 2.11 7.40 27.47
CA THR A 550 1.83 6.07 28.03
C THR A 550 3.01 5.11 27.84
N LEU A 551 3.67 5.14 26.66
CA LEU A 551 4.85 4.34 26.38
C LEU A 551 6.03 4.76 27.28
N ALA A 552 6.26 6.06 27.43
CA ALA A 552 7.31 6.60 28.27
C ALA A 552 7.12 6.20 29.74
N GLU A 553 5.90 6.30 30.26
CA GLU A 553 5.53 5.85 31.61
C GLU A 553 5.72 4.34 31.79
N MET A 554 5.32 3.52 30.81
CA MET A 554 5.51 2.07 30.86
C MET A 554 7.00 1.67 30.95
N ILE A 555 7.87 2.41 30.26
CA ILE A 555 9.33 2.20 30.30
C ILE A 555 9.91 2.68 31.62
N LEU A 556 9.48 3.85 32.09
CA LEU A 556 9.91 4.40 33.38
C LEU A 556 9.53 3.44 34.51
N ALA A 557 8.28 2.99 34.55
CA ALA A 557 7.78 2.03 35.53
C ALA A 557 8.55 0.69 35.48
N ARG A 558 9.00 0.25 34.30
CA ARG A 558 9.89 -0.91 34.20
C ARG A 558 11.25 -0.62 34.82
N ARG A 559 11.90 0.51 34.49
CA ARG A 559 13.20 0.89 35.04
C ARG A 559 13.17 0.97 36.56
N SER A 560 12.09 1.48 37.13
CA SER A 560 11.91 1.54 38.59
C SER A 560 11.76 0.16 39.25
N ARG A 561 11.30 -0.86 38.51
CA ARG A 561 11.08 -2.23 39.04
C ARG A 561 12.21 -3.22 38.73
N GLN A 562 13.02 -2.96 37.72
CA GLN A 562 14.05 -3.90 37.25
C GLN A 562 15.36 -3.17 37.01
N SER A 563 16.39 -3.53 37.79
CA SER A 563 17.77 -3.14 37.55
C SER A 563 18.47 -4.15 36.65
N GLY A 564 19.04 -3.72 35.51
CA GLY A 564 19.86 -4.58 34.65
C GLY A 564 19.70 -4.30 33.14
N VAL A 565 20.75 -4.66 32.38
CA VAL A 565 20.78 -4.49 30.92
C VAL A 565 20.00 -5.61 30.23
N LEU A 566 19.13 -5.25 29.30
CA LEU A 566 18.36 -6.22 28.51
C LEU A 566 19.24 -6.92 27.46
N THR A 567 19.09 -8.24 27.35
CA THR A 567 19.55 -8.98 26.16
C THR A 567 18.69 -8.63 24.93
N ALA A 568 19.22 -8.84 23.72
CA ALA A 568 18.47 -8.55 22.48
C ALA A 568 17.14 -9.34 22.37
N HIS A 569 17.09 -10.55 22.93
CA HIS A 569 15.87 -11.34 23.00
C HIS A 569 14.84 -10.70 23.95
N GLN A 570 15.24 -10.36 25.17
CA GLN A 570 14.36 -9.73 26.16
C GLN A 570 13.90 -8.34 25.71
N ALA A 571 14.76 -7.57 25.02
CA ALA A 571 14.39 -6.28 24.45
C ALA A 571 13.30 -6.42 23.38
N ARG A 572 13.42 -7.40 22.47
CA ARG A 572 12.37 -7.71 21.47
C ARG A 572 11.07 -8.19 22.12
N ALA A 573 11.18 -9.04 23.14
CA ALA A 573 10.02 -9.52 23.90
C ALA A 573 9.30 -8.38 24.63
N TYR A 574 10.06 -7.48 25.27
CA TYR A 574 9.52 -6.30 25.94
C TYR A 574 8.89 -5.31 24.95
N ALA A 575 9.52 -5.03 23.82
CA ALA A 575 8.95 -4.19 22.77
C ALA A 575 7.63 -4.77 22.25
N GLY A 576 7.57 -6.08 22.03
CA GLY A 576 6.37 -6.78 21.60
C GLY A 576 5.25 -6.74 22.66
N ALA A 577 5.58 -6.98 23.93
CA ALA A 577 4.62 -6.91 25.02
C ALA A 577 4.13 -5.46 25.26
N GLY A 578 5.03 -4.49 25.20
CA GLY A 578 4.71 -3.07 25.32
C GLY A 578 3.79 -2.59 24.20
N ALA A 579 4.05 -2.99 22.95
CA ALA A 579 3.17 -2.70 21.83
C ALA A 579 1.78 -3.32 21.99
N ALA A 580 1.68 -4.55 22.51
CA ALA A 580 0.39 -5.20 22.77
C ALA A 580 -0.40 -4.49 23.88
N VAL A 581 0.27 -4.08 24.96
CA VAL A 581 -0.36 -3.32 26.05
C VAL A 581 -0.80 -1.93 25.60
N LEU A 582 0.03 -1.22 24.82
CA LEU A 582 -0.35 0.07 24.22
C LEU A 582 -1.55 -0.07 23.30
N PHE A 583 -1.59 -1.14 22.48
CA PHE A 583 -2.73 -1.41 21.60
C PHE A 583 -4.00 -1.64 22.41
N ALA A 584 -3.96 -2.49 23.44
CA ALA A 584 -5.09 -2.72 24.33
C ALA A 584 -5.58 -1.43 25.02
N LYS A 585 -4.64 -0.62 25.54
CA LYS A 585 -4.94 0.70 26.12
C LYS A 585 -5.56 1.66 25.10
N SER A 586 -5.07 1.67 23.86
CA SER A 586 -5.63 2.53 22.80
C SER A 586 -7.06 2.14 22.43
N PHE A 587 -7.39 0.86 22.45
CA PHE A 587 -8.74 0.37 22.17
C PHE A 587 -9.71 0.73 23.30
N ALA A 588 -9.29 0.53 24.56
CA ALA A 588 -10.07 0.96 25.73
C ALA A 588 -10.30 2.49 25.70
N LEU A 589 -9.25 3.26 25.45
CA LEU A 589 -9.34 4.73 25.30
C LEU A 589 -10.30 5.14 24.18
N ASN A 590 -10.32 4.42 23.06
CA ASN A 590 -11.25 4.72 21.97
C ASN A 590 -12.71 4.55 22.40
N GLU A 591 -13.05 3.48 23.11
CA GLU A 591 -14.41 3.26 23.63
C GLU A 591 -14.79 4.32 24.67
N GLU A 592 -13.92 4.58 25.64
CA GLU A 592 -14.15 5.58 26.68
C GLU A 592 -14.37 6.97 26.09
N VAL A 593 -13.52 7.40 25.16
CA VAL A 593 -13.67 8.71 24.54
C VAL A 593 -14.86 8.75 23.60
N HIS A 594 -15.16 7.68 22.87
CA HIS A 594 -16.36 7.63 22.02
C HIS A 594 -17.63 7.78 22.86
N MET A 595 -17.72 7.07 23.98
CA MET A 595 -18.84 7.16 24.91
C MET A 595 -18.94 8.56 25.54
N ALA A 596 -17.82 9.14 25.97
CA ALA A 596 -17.78 10.51 26.48
C ALA A 596 -18.20 11.55 25.41
N MET A 597 -17.80 11.35 24.16
CA MET A 597 -18.20 12.19 23.03
C MET A 597 -19.71 12.08 22.77
N ARG A 598 -20.26 10.87 22.73
CA ARG A 598 -21.71 10.65 22.57
C ARG A 598 -22.51 11.26 23.72
N ALA A 599 -22.04 11.13 24.96
CA ALA A 599 -22.67 11.77 26.12
C ALA A 599 -22.69 13.30 26.04
N ARG A 600 -21.74 13.91 25.31
CA ARG A 600 -21.67 15.36 25.05
C ARG A 600 -22.40 15.78 23.77
N GLY A 601 -23.18 14.90 23.14
CA GLY A 601 -23.96 15.20 21.94
C GLY A 601 -23.16 15.12 20.63
N PHE A 602 -22.13 14.28 20.56
CA PHE A 602 -21.38 14.08 19.31
C PHE A 602 -22.24 13.49 18.20
N ASP A 603 -22.31 14.21 17.08
CA ASP A 603 -23.10 13.92 15.88
C ASP A 603 -22.26 13.36 14.71
N GLY A 604 -20.98 13.02 14.96
CA GLY A 604 -20.03 12.63 13.92
C GLY A 604 -19.07 13.74 13.50
N ASP A 605 -19.23 14.97 14.02
CA ASP A 605 -18.41 16.13 13.68
C ASP A 605 -17.72 16.72 14.93
N LEU A 606 -16.39 16.83 14.92
CA LEU A 606 -15.64 17.51 15.97
C LEU A 606 -15.66 19.03 15.72
N ARG A 607 -16.45 19.75 16.51
CA ARG A 607 -16.52 21.22 16.49
C ARG A 607 -15.37 21.79 17.34
N GLY A 608 -14.30 22.23 16.70
CA GLY A 608 -13.13 22.84 17.35
C GLY A 608 -13.08 24.37 17.19
N ALA A 609 -12.13 25.02 17.86
CA ALA A 609 -11.87 26.45 17.68
C ALA A 609 -11.45 26.74 16.23
N TYR A 610 -12.27 27.51 15.53
CA TYR A 610 -12.04 27.87 14.14
C TYR A 610 -10.85 28.82 14.01
N PRO A 611 -10.08 28.76 12.91
CA PRO A 611 -9.10 29.80 12.62
C PRO A 611 -9.80 31.16 12.55
N ARG A 612 -9.00 32.22 12.76
CA ARG A 612 -9.41 33.59 12.49
C ARG A 612 -10.07 33.68 11.12
N ARG A 613 -11.14 34.48 10.99
CA ARG A 613 -11.79 34.74 9.70
C ARG A 613 -10.77 35.25 8.68
N TRP A 614 -10.98 34.88 7.43
CA TRP A 614 -10.21 35.36 6.30
C TRP A 614 -10.17 36.89 6.28
N ALA A 615 -8.99 37.48 6.08
CA ALA A 615 -8.84 38.93 5.95
C ALA A 615 -8.10 39.32 4.67
N TRP A 616 -8.12 40.62 4.36
CA TRP A 616 -7.48 41.19 3.17
C TRP A 616 -5.95 40.92 3.12
N ARG A 617 -5.29 40.75 4.27
CA ARG A 617 -3.86 40.38 4.32
C ARG A 617 -3.61 38.99 3.72
N ASP A 618 -4.58 38.09 3.82
CA ASP A 618 -4.47 36.71 3.32
C ASP A 618 -4.64 36.66 1.79
N THR A 619 -5.54 37.49 1.23
CA THR A 619 -5.63 37.68 -0.23
C THR A 619 -4.39 38.37 -0.78
N LEU A 620 -3.89 39.42 -0.12
CA LEU A 620 -2.66 40.10 -0.53
C LEU A 620 -1.47 39.12 -0.55
N TRP A 621 -1.34 38.28 0.48
CA TRP A 621 -0.28 37.27 0.52
C TRP A 621 -0.39 36.27 -0.64
N LEU A 622 -1.59 35.81 -1.00
CA LEU A 622 -1.78 34.92 -2.15
C LEU A 622 -1.41 35.58 -3.47
N LEU A 623 -1.79 36.85 -3.65
CA LEU A 623 -1.44 37.61 -4.85
C LEU A 623 0.08 37.80 -4.96
N LEU A 624 0.75 38.18 -3.87
CA LEU A 624 2.20 38.32 -3.84
C LEU A 624 2.90 36.99 -4.14
N ALA A 625 2.42 35.88 -3.58
CA ALA A 625 2.96 34.56 -3.86
C ALA A 625 2.75 34.16 -5.33
N ALA A 626 1.57 34.45 -5.91
CA ALA A 626 1.29 34.19 -7.31
C ALA A 626 2.18 35.03 -8.25
N ILE A 627 2.35 36.32 -7.95
CA ILE A 627 3.23 37.24 -8.70
C ILE A 627 4.68 36.75 -8.62
N TRP A 628 5.15 36.35 -7.44
CA TRP A 628 6.51 35.81 -7.26
C TRP A 628 6.73 34.55 -8.11
N LEU A 629 5.79 33.61 -8.08
CA LEU A 629 5.87 32.38 -8.87
C LEU A 629 5.78 32.65 -10.37
N ALA A 630 4.89 33.56 -10.79
CA ALA A 630 4.76 33.96 -12.19
C ALA A 630 6.04 34.66 -12.70
N GLY A 631 6.60 35.58 -11.92
CA GLY A 631 7.86 36.26 -12.24
C GLY A 631 9.03 35.28 -12.33
N ALA A 632 9.15 34.35 -11.38
CA ALA A 632 10.15 33.29 -11.43
C ALA A 632 9.99 32.39 -12.67
N SER A 633 8.75 32.13 -13.09
CA SER A 633 8.45 31.31 -14.26
C SER A 633 8.79 32.06 -15.55
N TRP A 634 8.43 33.34 -15.65
CA TRP A 634 8.77 34.21 -16.77
C TRP A 634 10.27 34.40 -16.96
N MET A 635 11.03 34.59 -15.86
CA MET A 635 12.50 34.63 -15.92
C MET A 635 13.12 33.28 -16.29
N GLY A 636 12.38 32.19 -16.09
CA GLY A 636 12.82 30.83 -16.36
C GLY A 636 12.63 30.38 -17.81
N GLY A 637 11.79 31.05 -18.60
CA GLY A 637 11.49 30.70 -20.00
C GLY A 637 10.09 31.06 -20.44
#